data_AF-A0A8T5FZ60-F1
#
_entry.id   AF-A0A8T5FZ60-F1
#
_cell.length_a   1.000
_cell.length_b   1.000
_cell.length_c   1.000
_cell.angle_alpha   90.00
_cell.angle_beta   90.00
_cell.angle_gamma   90.00
#
_symmetry.space_group_name_H-M   'P 1'
#
loop_
_entity.id
_entity.type
_entity.pdbx_description
1 polymer ?
#
loop_
_entity_poly.entity_id
_entity_poly.type
_entity_poly.pdbx_seq_one_letter_code
_entity_poly.pdbx_strand_id
1 'polypeptide(L)'
;MISQEDKEKAIHDKRKHIRITSLCNNNCSFCLAGDMSNEGHYEIDRIKKELEDGIKEGCTRVILSGGEPSIHPDFPKIIKLAKSIGYKKIQTISNGRMFSYRKFLNDCIGSGLSEITFSIHGHTSEIHDALTRTKNAFEQIIKGIKYALLTGIIVSSDIVLTKLNYKKFPEIIRFLYTIGIREIDVLHIVPFGSAWKNWKILNYDLNDAVPFLHEGLKFAKEKDMVIWTNRFPPKYLFGFESLIQDTAKLIDEMYGRKFYFEHSIKINKKPNCYGKRCQFCYLNDTCSELFILAENKKIDFFSNENNQFRIINLKKGDLNIYEQIIEDNKNNILFNLPPPGDSMIEYQKKYFKLSDYISHLKEKADAQNKKILFRNVPACISGKENIIKNPPKIKNEFLNSDGSIDVIKFVEDYAKRRKIKGLACDDCLLNDDCEGIYQKYVQVQGFDELKPFINTKLIRINLDCNQNCLFCNTNEHSENLILDEKEILKEIEKSNCNRIIFSGRETTLDTNLCKYIKFASNKKIKDIKIQTNAIRCSNINYCKKLLDSGLTGAFVSLHAHNSVISEKITQAPGTFIKKIEGIKNLTSLNIRVEVNLVINSINYQYLNEIVKYIIELGLKEINFSFVAPVHNAKNNLFIVPKISDIVPFLKSAIKLCKKANIEFNIPDRCGIPICFMPEYLNYFDASLKNNIKKTRDHIMGENCINCDLYDKCDGLWKVYADKYGFDELKIINKSENEGMKQGIVGISTNCNQSCIFCLDKNIKGLEEPSFEEVKKSIDDLKIKNANSIVYMSCESLLRKDFYDIFSYVESKQIEQKLITNGTLLSNKTVFDKLIKVGLRKLAISIHSYDEKSSEEITGNRNSFSMQMRGLQNISQYNLENPLDKFEIELRLVVNKYNIMNLNEIVKNYISKLNAKFDLLIKLVRPIKNTDKEKYMPLSSEIKKYFPSFLNYLNENKSKFEDILFDNFPYCIIKDFEINSRELRDIIRRTSYLDDNPHTKRQTKILDIFKNYTKSKVCQECLYNVFCPGNWKESNLDLYLPVRLSKKEKEDKLFYFKKVNKTYSIDELSKLAEPYKLNI
;
A
#
# COMPACT_ATOMS: atom_id res chain seq x y z
N MET A 1 -1.99 -8.40 -8.75
CA MET A 1 -1.23 -7.16 -9.05
C MET A 1 -0.83 -7.17 -10.52
N ILE A 2 -0.95 -6.03 -11.21
CA ILE A 2 -0.31 -5.83 -12.53
C ILE A 2 1.20 -5.76 -12.26
N SER A 3 2.00 -6.55 -12.99
CA SER A 3 3.46 -6.55 -12.79
C SER A 3 4.05 -5.17 -13.12
N GLN A 4 5.21 -4.84 -12.56
CA GLN A 4 5.90 -3.59 -12.91
C GLN A 4 6.20 -3.54 -14.42
N GLU A 5 6.52 -4.69 -15.02
CA GLU A 5 6.73 -4.83 -16.47
C GLU A 5 5.45 -4.52 -17.29
N ASP A 6 4.26 -4.90 -16.80
CA ASP A 6 3.00 -4.57 -17.47
C ASP A 6 2.63 -3.09 -17.32
N LYS A 7 2.98 -2.46 -16.19
CA LYS A 7 2.85 -1.00 -16.01
C LYS A 7 3.79 -0.25 -16.94
N GLU A 8 5.05 -0.68 -17.06
CA GLU A 8 6.03 -0.11 -17.98
C GLU A 8 5.58 -0.28 -19.43
N LYS A 9 5.10 -1.46 -19.83
CA LYS A 9 4.50 -1.68 -21.16
C LYS A 9 3.33 -0.74 -21.42
N ALA A 10 2.45 -0.52 -20.45
CA ALA A 10 1.33 0.41 -20.59
C ALA A 10 1.77 1.88 -20.70
N ILE A 11 2.88 2.27 -20.06
CA ILE A 11 3.48 3.60 -20.19
C ILE A 11 4.10 3.80 -21.59
N HIS A 12 4.67 2.75 -22.17
CA HIS A 12 5.31 2.77 -23.49
C HIS A 12 4.36 2.52 -24.68
N ASP A 13 3.09 2.23 -24.43
CA ASP A 13 2.06 2.12 -25.47
C ASP A 13 1.86 3.50 -26.13
N LYS A 14 2.30 3.65 -27.39
CA LYS A 14 2.24 4.94 -28.10
C LYS A 14 0.80 5.42 -28.18
N ARG A 15 0.55 6.64 -27.69
CA ARG A 15 -0.78 7.23 -27.60
C ARG A 15 -0.80 8.66 -28.13
N LYS A 16 -1.90 9.04 -28.79
CA LYS A 16 -2.14 10.41 -29.25
C LYS A 16 -3.15 11.09 -28.32
N HIS A 17 -2.81 12.26 -27.77
CA HIS A 17 -3.72 13.06 -26.97
C HIS A 17 -4.25 14.22 -27.82
N ILE A 18 -5.56 14.24 -28.09
CA ILE A 18 -6.20 15.21 -28.98
C ILE A 18 -7.18 16.04 -28.15
N ARG A 19 -7.06 17.37 -28.25
CA ARG A 19 -8.01 18.31 -27.65
C ARG A 19 -9.06 18.59 -28.72
N ILE A 20 -10.34 18.27 -28.48
CA ILE A 20 -11.41 18.44 -29.49
C ILE A 20 -12.29 19.68 -29.26
N THR A 21 -12.15 20.33 -28.11
CA THR A 21 -12.87 21.56 -27.76
C THR A 21 -12.16 22.32 -26.65
N SER A 22 -12.31 23.65 -26.61
CA SER A 22 -11.92 24.48 -25.45
C SER A 22 -13.06 24.71 -24.45
N LEU A 23 -14.31 24.41 -24.81
CA LEU A 23 -15.49 24.64 -23.98
C LEU A 23 -15.60 23.59 -22.87
N CYS A 24 -16.10 23.99 -21.69
CA CYS A 24 -16.35 23.10 -20.57
C CYS A 24 -17.65 23.51 -19.86
N ASN A 25 -18.45 22.54 -19.44
CA ASN A 25 -19.62 22.77 -18.60
C ASN A 25 -19.29 22.86 -17.10
N ASN A 26 -18.02 22.69 -16.69
CA ASN A 26 -17.50 22.98 -15.35
C ASN A 26 -16.59 24.21 -15.34
N ASN A 27 -16.36 24.81 -14.16
CA ASN A 27 -15.48 25.97 -13.97
C ASN A 27 -14.43 25.72 -12.86
N CYS A 28 -13.66 24.63 -13.01
CA CYS A 28 -12.77 24.13 -11.96
C CYS A 28 -11.75 25.19 -11.51
N SER A 29 -11.68 25.41 -10.19
CA SER A 29 -10.78 26.38 -9.55
C SER A 29 -9.29 26.11 -9.80
N PHE A 30 -8.93 24.85 -10.07
CA PHE A 30 -7.58 24.34 -10.30
C PHE A 30 -7.28 24.06 -11.78
N CYS A 31 -8.18 24.43 -12.72
CA CYS A 31 -8.04 24.07 -14.13
C CYS A 31 -6.73 24.59 -14.75
N LEU A 32 -5.96 23.69 -15.35
CA LEU A 32 -4.71 24.01 -16.06
C LEU A 32 -4.94 24.85 -17.31
N ALA A 33 -6.09 24.69 -17.95
CA ALA A 33 -6.47 25.38 -19.18
C ALA A 33 -7.07 26.77 -18.94
N GLY A 34 -7.14 27.24 -17.68
CA GLY A 34 -7.82 28.49 -17.32
C GLY A 34 -7.21 29.79 -17.88
N ASP A 35 -6.06 29.70 -18.55
CA ASP A 35 -5.39 30.81 -19.23
C ASP A 35 -5.35 30.63 -20.77
N MET A 36 -5.94 29.55 -21.31
CA MET A 36 -5.98 29.31 -22.76
C MET A 36 -7.13 30.06 -23.44
N SER A 37 -6.95 30.39 -24.73
CA SER A 37 -7.97 30.99 -25.60
C SER A 37 -9.22 30.10 -25.68
N ASN A 38 -10.41 30.72 -25.63
CA ASN A 38 -11.66 30.01 -25.85
C ASN A 38 -12.01 30.00 -27.34
N GLU A 39 -11.60 28.95 -28.03
CA GLU A 39 -11.74 28.77 -29.48
C GLU A 39 -12.99 27.98 -29.88
N GLY A 40 -13.79 27.51 -28.93
CA GLY A 40 -15.03 26.77 -29.18
C GLY A 40 -14.84 25.26 -29.38
N HIS A 41 -15.70 24.67 -30.22
CA HIS A 41 -15.56 23.29 -30.68
C HIS A 41 -14.65 23.26 -31.91
N TYR A 42 -13.74 22.29 -31.99
CA TYR A 42 -12.84 22.19 -33.13
C TYR A 42 -13.50 21.44 -34.29
N GLU A 43 -13.20 21.87 -35.51
CA GLU A 43 -13.77 21.26 -36.70
C GLU A 43 -13.31 19.81 -36.88
N ILE A 44 -14.21 18.97 -37.39
CA ILE A 44 -13.95 17.54 -37.60
C ILE A 44 -12.74 17.31 -38.50
N ASP A 45 -12.51 18.15 -39.51
CA ASP A 45 -11.37 17.99 -40.43
C ASP A 45 -10.02 18.20 -39.73
N ARG A 46 -9.94 19.15 -38.80
CA ARG A 46 -8.77 19.33 -37.93
C ARG A 46 -8.56 18.10 -37.06
N ILE A 47 -9.62 17.60 -36.42
CA ILE A 47 -9.56 16.42 -35.54
C ILE A 47 -9.14 15.18 -36.34
N LYS A 48 -9.69 15.00 -37.55
CA LYS A 48 -9.34 13.91 -38.48
C LYS A 48 -7.86 13.93 -38.82
N LYS A 49 -7.30 15.09 -39.15
CA LYS A 49 -5.87 15.24 -39.43
C LYS A 49 -5.00 14.82 -38.23
N GLU A 50 -5.34 15.30 -37.02
CA GLU A 50 -4.61 14.91 -35.80
C GLU A 50 -4.70 13.40 -35.50
N LEU A 51 -5.85 12.78 -35.79
CA LEU A 51 -6.04 11.33 -35.68
C LEU A 51 -5.16 10.55 -36.68
N GLU A 52 -5.13 10.97 -37.94
CA GLU A 52 -4.29 10.36 -38.98
C GLU A 52 -2.80 10.50 -38.68
N ASP A 53 -2.37 11.67 -38.19
CA ASP A 53 -0.98 11.91 -37.81
C ASP A 53 -0.56 11.01 -36.65
N GLY A 54 -1.43 10.80 -35.65
CA GLY A 54 -1.14 9.85 -34.57
C GLY A 54 -0.96 8.40 -35.05
N ILE A 55 -1.70 7.94 -36.06
CA ILE A 55 -1.51 6.61 -36.65
C ILE A 55 -0.19 6.53 -37.42
N LYS A 56 0.17 7.57 -38.18
CA LYS A 56 1.49 7.66 -38.85
C LYS A 56 2.65 7.61 -37.85
N GLU A 57 2.46 8.19 -36.66
CA GLU A 57 3.43 8.14 -35.55
C GLU A 57 3.49 6.76 -34.85
N GLY A 58 2.59 5.84 -35.21
CA GLY A 58 2.49 4.48 -34.66
C GLY A 58 1.64 4.37 -33.39
N CYS A 59 0.76 5.34 -33.11
CA CYS A 59 -0.09 5.30 -31.93
C CYS A 59 -1.20 4.25 -32.08
N THR A 60 -1.40 3.43 -31.05
CA THR A 60 -2.47 2.41 -31.00
C THR A 60 -3.67 2.87 -30.17
N ARG A 61 -3.47 3.90 -29.35
CA ARG A 61 -4.45 4.52 -28.45
C ARG A 61 -4.62 6.00 -28.75
N VAL A 62 -5.86 6.49 -28.71
CA VAL A 62 -6.16 7.93 -28.72
C VAL A 62 -6.87 8.32 -27.43
N ILE A 63 -6.52 9.49 -26.90
CA ILE A 63 -7.17 10.12 -25.74
C ILE A 63 -7.84 11.40 -26.22
N LEU A 64 -9.18 11.39 -26.21
CA LEU A 64 -10.00 12.55 -26.53
C LEU A 64 -10.21 13.40 -25.28
N SER A 65 -9.75 14.65 -25.34
CA SER A 65 -9.73 15.61 -24.23
C SER A 65 -10.24 16.99 -24.68
N GLY A 66 -10.20 17.99 -23.81
CA GLY A 66 -10.76 19.30 -24.11
C GLY A 66 -10.74 20.28 -22.95
N GLY A 67 -11.67 21.22 -23.00
CA GLY A 67 -12.39 21.60 -21.79
C GLY A 67 -13.16 20.38 -21.29
N GLU A 68 -14.35 20.13 -21.84
CA GLU A 68 -15.10 18.87 -21.67
C GLU A 68 -15.37 18.24 -23.05
N PRO A 69 -14.74 17.11 -23.40
CA PRO A 69 -14.92 16.51 -24.73
C PRO A 69 -16.36 16.03 -24.97
N SER A 70 -17.05 15.53 -23.94
CA SER A 70 -18.39 14.94 -24.09
C SER A 70 -19.50 15.93 -24.44
N ILE A 71 -19.25 17.24 -24.39
CA ILE A 71 -20.19 18.27 -24.85
C ILE A 71 -20.00 18.65 -26.32
N HIS A 72 -19.01 18.10 -27.01
CA HIS A 72 -18.87 18.30 -28.45
C HIS A 72 -20.08 17.67 -29.18
N PRO A 73 -20.79 18.40 -30.05
CA PRO A 73 -22.02 17.91 -30.68
C PRO A 73 -21.81 16.60 -31.47
N ASP A 74 -20.64 16.47 -32.11
CA ASP A 74 -20.27 15.27 -32.86
C ASP A 74 -19.42 14.25 -32.08
N PHE A 75 -19.44 14.25 -30.74
CA PHE A 75 -18.56 13.39 -29.94
C PHE A 75 -18.65 11.88 -30.29
N PRO A 76 -19.84 11.25 -30.40
CA PRO A 76 -19.94 9.86 -30.87
C PRO A 76 -19.39 9.66 -32.29
N LYS A 77 -19.58 10.64 -33.19
CA LYS A 77 -19.04 10.55 -34.56
C LYS A 77 -17.51 10.62 -34.56
N ILE A 78 -16.90 11.44 -33.72
CA ILE A 78 -15.44 11.53 -33.55
C ILE A 78 -14.88 10.20 -33.03
N ILE A 79 -15.55 9.58 -32.05
CA ILE A 79 -15.17 8.24 -31.57
C ILE A 79 -15.23 7.22 -32.71
N LYS A 80 -16.33 7.22 -33.48
CA LYS A 80 -16.51 6.32 -34.63
C LYS A 80 -15.44 6.56 -35.71
N LEU A 81 -15.09 7.82 -35.95
CA LEU A 81 -14.02 8.22 -36.87
C LEU A 81 -12.67 7.67 -36.40
N ALA A 82 -12.29 7.89 -35.14
CA ALA A 82 -11.06 7.35 -34.57
C ALA A 82 -10.99 5.81 -34.70
N LYS A 83 -12.10 5.11 -34.45
CA LYS A 83 -12.18 3.66 -34.64
C LYS A 83 -11.99 3.26 -36.10
N SER A 84 -12.60 3.98 -37.04
CA SER A 84 -12.47 3.71 -38.47
C SER A 84 -11.08 3.97 -39.04
N ILE A 85 -10.34 4.93 -38.47
CA ILE A 85 -8.96 5.26 -38.86
C ILE A 85 -7.96 4.20 -38.34
N GLY A 86 -8.34 3.39 -37.35
CA GLY A 86 -7.58 2.20 -36.92
C GLY A 86 -7.09 2.22 -35.47
N TYR A 87 -7.53 3.17 -34.64
CA TYR A 87 -7.19 3.14 -33.21
C TYR A 87 -7.81 1.91 -32.52
N LYS A 88 -6.99 1.14 -31.80
CA LYS A 88 -7.42 -0.06 -31.07
C LYS A 88 -8.07 0.29 -29.73
N LYS A 89 -7.63 1.37 -29.10
CA LYS A 89 -8.16 1.90 -27.84
C LYS A 89 -8.52 3.37 -28.00
N ILE A 90 -9.73 3.74 -27.60
CA ILE A 90 -10.24 5.11 -27.61
C ILE A 90 -10.66 5.45 -26.18
N GLN A 91 -9.93 6.38 -25.58
CA GLN A 91 -10.17 6.87 -24.23
C GLN A 91 -10.73 8.28 -24.28
N THR A 92 -11.51 8.66 -23.28
CA THR A 92 -11.81 10.07 -23.00
C THR A 92 -11.57 10.42 -21.54
N ILE A 93 -11.05 11.62 -21.28
CA ILE A 93 -10.94 12.21 -19.95
C ILE A 93 -12.09 13.22 -19.80
N SER A 94 -12.95 13.02 -18.81
CA SER A 94 -14.22 13.76 -18.70
C SER A 94 -14.60 14.06 -17.26
N ASN A 95 -15.29 15.18 -17.06
CA ASN A 95 -15.98 15.50 -15.81
C ASN A 95 -17.24 14.63 -15.56
N GLY A 96 -17.58 13.73 -16.49
CA GLY A 96 -18.56 12.69 -16.28
C GLY A 96 -20.02 13.08 -16.42
N ARG A 97 -20.33 14.38 -16.54
CA ARG A 97 -21.72 14.87 -16.43
C ARG A 97 -22.60 14.38 -17.57
N MET A 98 -22.10 14.35 -18.81
CA MET A 98 -22.85 13.83 -19.95
C MET A 98 -23.07 12.31 -19.89
N PHE A 99 -22.16 11.57 -19.24
CA PHE A 99 -22.34 10.13 -19.03
C PHE A 99 -23.45 9.80 -18.03
N SER A 100 -23.98 10.78 -17.32
CA SER A 100 -25.22 10.62 -16.53
C SER A 100 -26.48 10.39 -17.40
N TYR A 101 -26.39 10.62 -18.72
CA TYR A 101 -27.42 10.27 -19.70
C TYR A 101 -27.08 8.93 -20.34
N ARG A 102 -27.80 7.87 -19.97
CA ARG A 102 -27.50 6.49 -20.39
C ARG A 102 -27.47 6.29 -21.90
N LYS A 103 -28.39 6.94 -22.64
CA LYS A 103 -28.42 6.87 -24.12
C LYS A 103 -27.09 7.38 -24.71
N PHE A 104 -26.63 8.54 -24.26
CA PHE A 104 -25.36 9.12 -24.71
C PHE A 104 -24.17 8.21 -24.43
N LEU A 105 -24.09 7.63 -23.23
CA LEU A 105 -23.03 6.65 -22.90
C LEU A 105 -23.07 5.44 -23.84
N ASN A 106 -24.26 4.86 -24.06
CA ASN A 106 -24.43 3.71 -24.96
C ASN A 106 -24.04 4.07 -26.40
N ASP A 107 -24.41 5.25 -26.88
CA ASP A 107 -24.05 5.73 -28.23
C ASP A 107 -22.52 5.88 -28.36
N CYS A 108 -21.84 6.36 -27.32
CA CYS A 108 -20.38 6.45 -27.29
C CYS A 108 -19.71 5.07 -27.32
N ILE A 109 -20.20 4.12 -26.52
CA ILE A 109 -19.68 2.74 -26.48
C ILE A 109 -19.92 2.05 -27.82
N GLY A 110 -21.14 2.15 -28.37
CA GLY A 110 -21.49 1.62 -29.68
C GLY A 110 -20.65 2.22 -30.82
N SER A 111 -20.21 3.48 -30.65
CA SER A 111 -19.29 4.14 -31.58
C SER A 111 -17.84 3.67 -31.46
N GLY A 112 -17.46 2.99 -30.36
CA GLY A 112 -16.12 2.43 -30.17
C GLY A 112 -15.36 2.91 -28.94
N LEU A 113 -15.98 3.69 -28.05
CA LEU A 113 -15.31 4.15 -26.83
C LEU A 113 -14.95 2.97 -25.94
N SER A 114 -13.68 2.83 -25.58
CA SER A 114 -13.15 1.68 -24.82
C SER A 114 -12.77 2.02 -23.38
N GLU A 115 -12.58 3.30 -23.05
CA GLU A 115 -12.16 3.74 -21.73
C GLU A 115 -12.66 5.15 -21.38
N ILE A 116 -13.06 5.35 -20.12
CA ILE A 116 -13.45 6.65 -19.57
C ILE A 116 -12.65 6.91 -18.29
N THR A 117 -11.96 8.04 -18.26
CA THR A 117 -11.31 8.56 -17.05
C THR A 117 -12.17 9.69 -16.48
N PHE A 118 -12.72 9.46 -15.29
CA PHE A 118 -13.60 10.40 -14.60
C PHE A 118 -12.83 11.31 -13.64
N SER A 119 -12.89 12.62 -13.85
CA SER A 119 -12.26 13.59 -12.95
C SER A 119 -13.13 13.84 -11.70
N ILE A 120 -12.93 13.04 -10.64
CA ILE A 120 -13.67 13.13 -9.37
C ILE A 120 -12.73 13.49 -8.21
N HIS A 121 -12.91 14.68 -7.65
CA HIS A 121 -11.94 15.26 -6.71
C HIS A 121 -12.38 15.28 -5.24
N GLY A 122 -13.52 14.67 -4.90
CA GLY A 122 -14.07 14.63 -3.55
C GLY A 122 -14.99 13.43 -3.37
N HIS A 123 -15.17 12.98 -2.12
CA HIS A 123 -16.08 11.88 -1.76
C HIS A 123 -17.49 12.38 -1.38
N THR A 124 -17.69 13.69 -1.40
CA THR A 124 -18.99 14.35 -1.14
C THR A 124 -19.25 15.45 -2.16
N SER A 125 -20.52 15.87 -2.26
CA SER A 125 -20.93 16.97 -3.13
C SER A 125 -20.30 18.29 -2.70
N GLU A 126 -20.16 18.55 -1.40
CA GLU A 126 -19.60 19.80 -0.89
C GLU A 126 -18.16 20.01 -1.38
N ILE A 127 -17.32 18.97 -1.30
CA ILE A 127 -15.92 19.07 -1.72
C ILE A 127 -15.80 19.12 -3.24
N HIS A 128 -16.48 18.21 -3.95
CA HIS A 128 -16.36 18.11 -5.39
C HIS A 128 -16.96 19.32 -6.13
N ASP A 129 -18.15 19.77 -5.74
CA ASP A 129 -18.83 20.91 -6.36
C ASP A 129 -18.10 22.23 -6.03
N ALA A 130 -17.52 22.37 -4.83
CA ALA A 130 -16.69 23.54 -4.50
C ALA A 130 -15.42 23.61 -5.37
N LEU A 131 -14.76 22.47 -5.58
CA LEU A 131 -13.55 22.38 -6.40
C LEU A 131 -13.84 22.67 -7.88
N THR A 132 -14.91 22.09 -8.41
CA THR A 132 -15.37 22.28 -9.80
C THR A 132 -16.14 23.58 -10.03
N ARG A 133 -16.54 24.26 -8.96
CA ARG A 133 -17.42 25.44 -8.92
C ARG A 133 -18.69 25.24 -9.74
N THR A 134 -19.30 24.07 -9.61
CA THR A 134 -20.47 23.71 -10.41
C THR A 134 -21.42 22.86 -9.59
N LYS A 135 -22.64 23.35 -9.40
CA LYS A 135 -23.68 22.70 -8.59
C LYS A 135 -24.15 21.40 -9.25
N ASN A 136 -24.38 20.37 -8.43
CA ASN A 136 -24.81 19.02 -8.81
C ASN A 136 -23.81 18.26 -9.70
N ALA A 137 -22.56 18.74 -9.81
CA ALA A 137 -21.54 18.07 -10.60
C ALA A 137 -21.24 16.67 -10.02
N PHE A 138 -21.13 16.56 -8.70
CA PHE A 138 -20.92 15.32 -7.98
C PHE A 138 -22.03 14.29 -8.24
N GLU A 139 -23.30 14.68 -8.17
CA GLU A 139 -24.41 13.76 -8.41
C GLU A 139 -24.39 13.20 -9.84
N GLN A 140 -24.10 14.06 -10.82
CA GLN A 140 -24.06 13.68 -12.23
C GLN A 140 -22.86 12.77 -12.54
N ILE A 141 -21.66 13.09 -12.06
CA ILE A 141 -20.47 12.25 -12.27
C ILE A 141 -20.64 10.87 -11.61
N ILE A 142 -21.21 10.79 -10.40
CA ILE A 142 -21.48 9.51 -9.73
C ILE A 142 -22.47 8.66 -10.53
N LYS A 143 -23.51 9.28 -11.09
CA LYS A 143 -24.46 8.58 -11.98
C LYS A 143 -23.76 8.07 -13.25
N GLY A 144 -22.89 8.89 -13.85
CA GLY A 144 -22.10 8.50 -15.03
C GLY A 144 -21.11 7.36 -14.78
N ILE A 145 -20.34 7.42 -13.68
CA ILE A 145 -19.42 6.36 -13.25
C ILE A 145 -20.16 5.04 -13.09
N LYS A 146 -21.30 5.06 -12.38
CA LYS A 146 -22.12 3.87 -12.15
C LYS A 146 -22.59 3.26 -13.47
N TYR A 147 -23.07 4.07 -14.41
CA TYR A 147 -23.46 3.55 -15.72
C TYR A 147 -22.29 3.00 -16.53
N ALA A 148 -21.12 3.63 -16.49
CA ALA A 148 -19.94 3.13 -17.19
C ALA A 148 -19.48 1.78 -16.62
N LEU A 149 -19.41 1.63 -15.30
CA LEU A 149 -19.01 0.36 -14.66
C LEU A 149 -19.93 -0.82 -15.06
N LEU A 150 -21.17 -0.55 -15.45
CA LEU A 150 -22.13 -1.58 -15.90
C LEU A 150 -21.89 -2.15 -17.28
N THR A 151 -21.13 -1.45 -18.13
CA THR A 151 -20.98 -1.83 -19.55
C THR A 151 -19.74 -2.68 -19.79
N GLY A 152 -18.88 -2.83 -18.79
CA GLY A 152 -17.57 -3.47 -18.92
C GLY A 152 -16.52 -2.58 -19.59
N ILE A 153 -16.85 -1.31 -19.89
CA ILE A 153 -15.85 -0.32 -20.31
C ILE A 153 -14.80 -0.12 -19.20
N ILE A 154 -13.57 0.20 -19.57
CA ILE A 154 -12.55 0.52 -18.59
C ILE A 154 -12.89 1.86 -17.94
N VAL A 155 -12.92 1.88 -16.61
CA VAL A 155 -13.24 3.07 -15.80
C VAL A 155 -12.07 3.37 -14.88
N SER A 156 -11.50 4.54 -15.05
CA SER A 156 -10.45 5.11 -14.20
C SER A 156 -10.86 6.47 -13.66
N SER A 157 -10.10 7.00 -12.70
CA SER A 157 -10.39 8.31 -12.10
C SER A 157 -9.16 9.19 -11.95
N ASP A 158 -9.34 10.49 -12.17
CA ASP A 158 -8.34 11.51 -11.86
C ASP A 158 -8.73 12.31 -10.61
N ILE A 159 -7.79 12.42 -9.67
CA ILE A 159 -7.91 13.28 -8.49
C ILE A 159 -6.80 14.34 -8.53
N VAL A 160 -7.16 15.62 -8.45
CA VAL A 160 -6.18 16.68 -8.18
C VAL A 160 -6.19 16.98 -6.68
N LEU A 161 -5.07 16.78 -6.01
CA LEU A 161 -4.92 17.16 -4.60
C LEU A 161 -4.74 18.67 -4.47
N THR A 162 -5.48 19.25 -3.54
CA THR A 162 -5.51 20.68 -3.21
C THR A 162 -5.68 20.84 -1.70
N LYS A 163 -5.52 22.06 -1.19
CA LYS A 163 -5.79 22.40 0.22
C LYS A 163 -7.18 21.96 0.70
N LEU A 164 -8.17 21.93 -0.20
CA LEU A 164 -9.55 21.60 0.14
C LEU A 164 -9.80 20.10 0.33
N ASN A 165 -8.96 19.23 -0.24
CA ASN A 165 -9.22 17.77 -0.23
C ASN A 165 -8.04 16.90 0.23
N TYR A 166 -6.81 17.41 0.38
CA TYR A 166 -5.66 16.56 0.70
C TYR A 166 -5.82 15.81 2.04
N LYS A 167 -6.38 16.47 3.07
CA LYS A 167 -6.68 15.82 4.37
C LYS A 167 -7.75 14.75 4.28
N LYS A 168 -8.53 14.77 3.20
CA LYS A 168 -9.64 13.85 2.90
C LYS A 168 -9.27 12.81 1.86
N PHE A 169 -8.00 12.74 1.47
CA PHE A 169 -7.53 11.80 0.48
C PHE A 169 -7.78 10.32 0.87
N PRO A 170 -7.57 9.88 2.12
CA PRO A 170 -7.92 8.53 2.54
C PRO A 170 -9.40 8.21 2.32
N GLU A 171 -10.31 9.10 2.72
CA GLU A 171 -11.74 8.94 2.52
C GLU A 171 -12.12 8.95 1.03
N ILE A 172 -11.47 9.77 0.21
CA ILE A 172 -11.65 9.78 -1.25
C ILE A 172 -11.26 8.44 -1.86
N ILE A 173 -10.09 7.90 -1.52
CA ILE A 173 -9.65 6.60 -2.05
C ILE A 173 -10.58 5.47 -1.59
N ARG A 174 -10.98 5.45 -0.31
CA ARG A 174 -11.97 4.48 0.22
C ARG A 174 -13.29 4.57 -0.52
N PHE A 175 -13.77 5.79 -0.78
CA PHE A 175 -14.99 6.04 -1.52
C PHE A 175 -14.90 5.57 -2.99
N LEU A 176 -13.81 5.88 -3.70
CA LEU A 176 -13.61 5.45 -5.09
C LEU A 176 -13.51 3.93 -5.20
N TYR A 177 -12.82 3.29 -4.25
CA TYR A 177 -12.81 1.83 -4.13
C TYR A 177 -14.23 1.27 -3.93
N THR A 178 -14.97 1.88 -3.02
CA THR A 178 -16.34 1.50 -2.65
C THR A 178 -17.29 1.56 -3.85
N ILE A 179 -17.22 2.60 -4.69
CA ILE A 179 -18.08 2.74 -5.87
C ILE A 179 -17.62 1.90 -7.08
N GLY A 180 -16.50 1.18 -6.98
CA GLY A 180 -16.03 0.23 -8.01
C GLY A 180 -14.86 0.70 -8.87
N ILE A 181 -14.30 1.87 -8.63
CA ILE A 181 -13.12 2.36 -9.37
C ILE A 181 -11.87 1.68 -8.81
N ARG A 182 -11.04 1.13 -9.70
CA ARG A 182 -9.81 0.40 -9.33
C ARG A 182 -8.54 1.04 -9.85
N GLU A 183 -8.66 1.92 -10.84
CA GLU A 183 -7.55 2.67 -11.41
C GLU A 183 -7.71 4.15 -11.12
N ILE A 184 -6.72 4.74 -10.47
CA ILE A 184 -6.76 6.13 -10.02
C ILE A 184 -5.43 6.82 -10.32
N ASP A 185 -5.50 7.94 -11.02
CA ASP A 185 -4.43 8.90 -11.16
C ASP A 185 -4.56 9.97 -10.07
N VAL A 186 -3.54 10.10 -9.25
CA VAL A 186 -3.43 11.12 -8.20
C VAL A 186 -2.46 12.17 -8.70
N LEU A 187 -2.94 13.39 -8.87
CA LEU A 187 -2.18 14.51 -9.41
C LEU A 187 -1.90 15.53 -8.32
N HIS A 188 -0.63 15.93 -8.19
CA HIS A 188 -0.28 17.12 -7.42
C HIS A 188 -0.71 18.38 -8.19
N ILE A 189 -1.30 19.35 -7.48
CA ILE A 189 -1.64 20.65 -8.06
C ILE A 189 -0.38 21.38 -8.53
N VAL A 190 -0.49 22.10 -9.65
CA VAL A 190 0.62 22.87 -10.22
C VAL A 190 0.22 24.34 -10.42
N PRO A 191 1.16 25.29 -10.37
CA PRO A 191 0.89 26.73 -10.34
C PRO A 191 0.62 27.31 -11.74
N PHE A 192 -0.33 26.74 -12.48
CA PHE A 192 -0.71 27.15 -13.84
C PHE A 192 -2.21 27.37 -13.99
N GLY A 193 -2.63 28.19 -14.95
CA GLY A 193 -4.05 28.40 -15.25
C GLY A 193 -4.81 28.99 -14.06
N SER A 194 -6.05 28.52 -13.89
CA SER A 194 -6.91 28.90 -12.77
C SER A 194 -6.29 28.55 -11.41
N ALA A 195 -5.46 27.51 -11.32
CA ALA A 195 -4.82 27.14 -10.06
C ALA A 195 -3.94 28.27 -9.52
N TRP A 196 -3.20 28.98 -10.37
CA TRP A 196 -2.37 30.11 -9.94
C TRP A 196 -3.21 31.31 -9.49
N LYS A 197 -4.30 31.61 -10.22
CA LYS A 197 -5.25 32.67 -9.82
C LYS A 197 -5.86 32.42 -8.45
N ASN A 198 -6.01 31.15 -8.07
CA ASN A 198 -6.57 30.69 -6.80
C ASN A 198 -5.53 30.10 -5.85
N TRP A 199 -4.24 30.37 -6.03
CA TRP A 199 -3.17 29.64 -5.34
C TRP A 199 -3.25 29.73 -3.82
N LYS A 200 -3.62 30.91 -3.28
CA LYS A 200 -3.75 31.15 -1.83
C LYS A 200 -4.72 30.18 -1.14
N ILE A 201 -5.78 29.77 -1.85
CA ILE A 201 -6.82 28.88 -1.30
C ILE A 201 -6.61 27.41 -1.70
N LEU A 202 -5.80 27.13 -2.72
CA LEU A 202 -5.59 25.78 -3.24
C LEU A 202 -4.24 25.15 -2.85
N ASN A 203 -3.22 25.95 -2.58
CA ASN A 203 -1.88 25.46 -2.22
C ASN A 203 -1.85 24.86 -0.81
N TYR A 204 -1.05 23.81 -0.63
CA TYR A 204 -0.85 23.12 0.63
C TYR A 204 0.63 22.75 0.79
N ASP A 205 1.08 22.57 2.03
CA ASP A 205 2.43 22.03 2.29
C ASP A 205 2.42 20.52 2.05
N LEU A 206 3.34 20.03 1.23
CA LEU A 206 3.47 18.61 0.96
C LEU A 206 3.85 17.83 2.21
N ASN A 207 4.64 18.40 3.14
CA ASN A 207 4.98 17.75 4.40
C ASN A 207 3.71 17.47 5.23
N ASP A 208 2.78 18.42 5.28
CA ASP A 208 1.49 18.25 5.97
C ASP A 208 0.58 17.21 5.28
N ALA A 209 0.75 17.03 3.97
CA ALA A 209 -0.05 16.10 3.19
C ALA A 209 0.47 14.66 3.21
N VAL A 210 1.76 14.45 3.50
CA VAL A 210 2.40 13.11 3.51
C VAL A 210 1.61 12.09 4.33
N PRO A 211 1.18 12.36 5.59
CA PRO A 211 0.45 11.36 6.38
C PRO A 211 -0.85 10.89 5.70
N PHE A 212 -1.64 11.83 5.16
CA PHE A 212 -2.90 11.53 4.49
C PHE A 212 -2.67 10.86 3.14
N LEU A 213 -1.68 11.34 2.37
CA LEU A 213 -1.26 10.74 1.11
C LEU A 213 -0.85 9.28 1.33
N HIS A 214 0.04 9.02 2.28
CA HIS A 214 0.55 7.68 2.59
C HIS A 214 -0.55 6.76 3.14
N GLU A 215 -1.46 7.25 3.97
CA GLU A 215 -2.62 6.47 4.42
C GLU A 215 -3.51 6.04 3.24
N GLY A 216 -3.83 6.96 2.33
CA GLY A 216 -4.61 6.65 1.13
C GLY A 216 -3.90 5.69 0.18
N LEU A 217 -2.59 5.89 -0.06
CA LEU A 217 -1.77 5.01 -0.89
C LEU A 217 -1.60 3.62 -0.26
N LYS A 218 -1.45 3.53 1.06
CA LYS A 218 -1.39 2.28 1.81
C LYS A 218 -2.69 1.50 1.66
N PHE A 219 -3.83 2.15 1.90
CA PHE A 219 -5.14 1.54 1.69
C PHE A 219 -5.29 1.04 0.24
N ALA A 220 -4.92 1.86 -0.74
CA ALA A 220 -4.98 1.48 -2.15
C ALA A 220 -4.14 0.22 -2.45
N LYS A 221 -2.91 0.16 -1.90
CA LYS A 221 -2.02 -1.00 -2.00
C LYS A 221 -2.61 -2.25 -1.33
N GLU A 222 -3.15 -2.12 -0.12
CA GLU A 222 -3.83 -3.21 0.61
C GLU A 222 -5.07 -3.74 -0.10
N LYS A 223 -5.69 -2.93 -0.97
CA LYS A 223 -6.90 -3.27 -1.73
C LYS A 223 -6.63 -3.60 -3.20
N ASP A 224 -5.37 -3.79 -3.59
CA ASP A 224 -4.94 -4.09 -4.96
C ASP A 224 -5.45 -3.07 -6.01
N MET A 225 -5.55 -1.79 -5.62
CA MET A 225 -5.88 -0.71 -6.55
C MET A 225 -4.66 -0.34 -7.39
N VAL A 226 -4.90 -0.03 -8.67
CA VAL A 226 -3.90 0.55 -9.56
C VAL A 226 -3.87 2.05 -9.30
N ILE A 227 -2.82 2.51 -8.62
CA ILE A 227 -2.59 3.94 -8.44
C ILE A 227 -1.46 4.39 -9.36
N TRP A 228 -1.65 5.56 -9.95
CA TRP A 228 -0.61 6.33 -10.61
C TRP A 228 -0.46 7.65 -9.86
N THR A 229 0.77 8.12 -9.67
CA THR A 229 1.00 9.48 -9.18
C THR A 229 1.59 10.33 -10.28
N ASN A 230 1.16 11.58 -10.37
CA ASN A 230 1.65 12.54 -11.34
C ASN A 230 2.08 13.82 -10.63
N ARG A 231 3.24 14.37 -11.02
CA ARG A 231 3.74 15.69 -10.59
C ARG A 231 4.08 15.79 -9.10
N PHE A 232 4.09 14.68 -8.37
CA PHE A 232 4.61 14.62 -7.01
C PHE A 232 6.14 14.65 -7.02
N PRO A 233 6.78 15.45 -6.15
CA PRO A 233 8.21 15.34 -5.94
C PRO A 233 8.55 13.94 -5.40
N PRO A 234 9.49 13.20 -6.01
CA PRO A 234 9.77 11.80 -5.67
C PRO A 234 10.07 11.55 -4.18
N LYS A 235 10.69 12.52 -3.48
CA LYS A 235 11.04 12.39 -2.07
C LYS A 235 9.83 12.15 -1.15
N TYR A 236 8.63 12.62 -1.51
CA TYR A 236 7.42 12.43 -0.70
C TYR A 236 6.71 11.10 -0.94
N LEU A 237 7.21 10.26 -1.84
CA LEU A 237 6.69 8.92 -2.14
C LEU A 237 7.57 7.81 -1.56
N PHE A 238 8.29 8.09 -0.47
CA PHE A 238 9.08 7.09 0.25
C PHE A 238 8.20 5.91 0.70
N GLY A 239 8.62 4.67 0.44
CA GLY A 239 7.83 3.45 0.64
C GLY A 239 6.78 3.16 -0.45
N PHE A 240 6.65 4.05 -1.43
CA PHE A 240 5.77 3.96 -2.59
C PHE A 240 6.53 4.28 -3.89
N GLU A 241 7.80 3.88 -4.00
CA GLU A 241 8.72 4.31 -5.06
C GLU A 241 8.28 3.86 -6.45
N SER A 242 7.62 2.71 -6.55
CA SER A 242 6.97 2.24 -7.79
C SER A 242 5.90 3.20 -8.34
N LEU A 243 5.39 4.12 -7.51
CA LEU A 243 4.41 5.12 -7.91
C LEU A 243 5.06 6.43 -8.37
N ILE A 244 6.37 6.61 -8.23
CA ILE A 244 7.08 7.79 -8.73
C ILE A 244 6.83 7.89 -10.23
N GLN A 245 6.31 9.04 -10.66
CA GLN A 245 5.94 9.29 -12.05
C GLN A 245 7.10 9.04 -13.02
N ASP A 246 6.87 8.25 -14.08
CA ASP A 246 7.89 8.02 -15.10
C ASP A 246 8.37 9.31 -15.76
N THR A 247 9.69 9.40 -15.96
CA THR A 247 10.34 10.53 -16.62
C THR A 247 9.82 10.84 -18.03
N ALA A 248 9.28 9.85 -18.74
CA ALA A 248 8.65 10.04 -20.05
C ALA A 248 7.44 10.97 -19.98
N LYS A 249 6.73 11.05 -18.84
CA LYS A 249 5.64 12.01 -18.65
C LYS A 249 6.11 13.48 -18.65
N LEU A 250 7.39 13.74 -18.36
CA LEU A 250 7.96 15.09 -18.53
C LEU A 250 7.95 15.51 -20.00
N ILE A 251 8.16 14.56 -20.91
CA ILE A 251 8.14 14.78 -22.36
C ILE A 251 6.72 15.17 -22.77
N ASP A 252 5.70 14.40 -22.36
CA ASP A 252 4.28 14.69 -22.65
C ASP A 252 3.90 16.14 -22.25
N GLU A 253 4.35 16.58 -21.07
CA GLU A 253 4.02 17.89 -20.51
C GLU A 253 4.75 19.05 -21.22
N MET A 254 6.01 18.85 -21.60
CA MET A 254 6.78 19.85 -22.37
C MET A 254 6.34 19.88 -23.83
N TYR A 255 5.99 18.74 -24.42
CA TYR A 255 5.46 18.65 -25.78
C TYR A 255 4.18 19.45 -25.93
N GLY A 256 3.26 19.34 -24.96
CA GLY A 256 2.03 20.15 -24.91
C GLY A 256 2.26 21.67 -24.84
N ARG A 257 3.49 22.12 -24.58
CA ARG A 257 3.88 23.54 -24.52
C ARG A 257 5.10 23.85 -25.41
N LYS A 258 5.44 22.99 -26.37
CA LYS A 258 6.67 23.06 -27.17
C LYS A 258 6.90 24.46 -27.75
N PHE A 259 5.91 24.98 -28.48
CA PHE A 259 5.98 26.29 -29.13
C PHE A 259 6.21 27.44 -28.15
N TYR A 260 5.68 27.35 -26.93
CA TYR A 260 5.87 28.36 -25.91
C TYR A 260 7.32 28.43 -25.43
N PHE A 261 7.95 27.27 -25.20
CA PHE A 261 9.36 27.20 -24.82
C PHE A 261 10.30 27.58 -25.97
N GLU A 262 10.04 27.09 -27.19
CA GLU A 262 10.83 27.44 -28.37
C GLU A 262 10.80 28.93 -28.67
N HIS A 263 9.63 29.57 -28.56
CA HIS A 263 9.51 31.01 -28.70
C HIS A 263 10.34 31.76 -27.66
N SER A 264 10.23 31.38 -26.37
CA SER A 264 11.02 31.96 -25.28
C SER A 264 12.52 31.86 -25.50
N ILE A 265 13.02 30.72 -26.01
CA ILE A 265 14.44 30.52 -26.33
C ILE A 265 14.85 31.42 -27.50
N LYS A 266 14.05 31.48 -28.57
CA LYS A 266 14.35 32.30 -29.76
C LYS A 266 14.49 33.78 -29.46
N ILE A 267 13.63 34.31 -28.57
CA ILE A 267 13.68 35.73 -28.18
C ILE A 267 14.59 36.00 -26.97
N ASN A 268 15.32 34.98 -26.49
CA ASN A 268 16.18 35.03 -25.30
C ASN A 268 15.47 35.61 -24.06
N LYS A 269 14.21 35.21 -23.84
CA LYS A 269 13.39 35.69 -22.72
C LYS A 269 12.73 34.52 -22.00
N LYS A 270 12.93 34.45 -20.68
CA LYS A 270 12.30 33.45 -19.83
C LYS A 270 10.76 33.53 -19.93
N PRO A 271 10.07 32.38 -19.83
CA PRO A 271 8.62 32.30 -19.77
C PRO A 271 8.02 33.24 -18.72
N ASN A 272 6.83 33.80 -19.00
CA ASN A 272 6.09 34.62 -18.04
C ASN A 272 5.75 33.89 -16.73
N CYS A 273 5.80 32.55 -16.72
CA CYS A 273 5.64 31.76 -15.50
C CYS A 273 6.92 31.64 -14.65
N TYR A 274 8.10 32.01 -15.17
CA TYR A 274 9.39 31.88 -14.50
C TYR A 274 9.51 32.89 -13.34
N GLY A 275 9.99 32.44 -12.17
CA GLY A 275 10.11 33.26 -10.96
C GLY A 275 9.36 32.67 -9.77
N LYS A 276 8.46 33.43 -9.14
CA LYS A 276 7.78 33.05 -7.88
C LYS A 276 7.05 31.70 -7.93
N ARG A 277 6.60 31.26 -9.11
CA ARG A 277 5.89 29.97 -9.31
C ARG A 277 6.84 28.78 -9.29
N CYS A 278 8.12 28.98 -9.60
CA CYS A 278 9.08 27.91 -9.84
C CYS A 278 9.30 27.01 -8.62
N GLN A 279 9.29 27.58 -7.40
CA GLN A 279 9.41 26.82 -6.16
C GLN A 279 8.30 25.77 -5.95
N PHE A 280 7.16 25.90 -6.64
CA PHE A 280 6.03 24.96 -6.59
C PHE A 280 5.87 24.15 -7.89
N CYS A 281 6.78 24.34 -8.85
CA CYS A 281 6.68 23.74 -10.17
C CYS A 281 7.59 22.52 -10.27
N TYR A 282 7.01 21.36 -10.59
CA TYR A 282 7.77 20.12 -10.80
C TYR A 282 8.72 20.15 -12.01
N LEU A 283 8.58 21.15 -12.91
CA LEU A 283 9.46 21.38 -14.06
C LEU A 283 10.63 22.33 -13.75
N ASN A 284 10.77 22.82 -12.51
CA ASN A 284 11.77 23.83 -12.17
C ASN A 284 13.18 23.42 -12.62
N ASP A 285 13.63 22.23 -12.24
CA ASP A 285 15.00 21.77 -12.52
C ASP A 285 15.26 21.67 -14.03
N THR A 286 14.31 21.11 -14.78
CA THR A 286 14.38 21.01 -16.25
C THR A 286 14.41 22.38 -16.92
N CYS A 287 13.54 23.30 -16.49
CA CYS A 287 13.49 24.66 -17.01
C CYS A 287 14.76 25.44 -16.67
N SER A 288 15.25 25.35 -15.43
CA SER A 288 16.45 26.03 -14.99
C SER A 288 17.66 25.60 -15.82
N GLU A 289 17.85 24.29 -16.02
CA GLU A 289 18.93 23.80 -16.88
C GLU A 289 18.76 24.25 -18.33
N LEU A 290 17.56 24.14 -18.91
CA LEU A 290 17.29 24.58 -20.29
C LEU A 290 17.66 26.05 -20.51
N PHE A 291 17.25 26.95 -19.61
CA PHE A 291 17.52 28.38 -19.76
C PHE A 291 18.96 28.77 -19.43
N ILE A 292 19.63 28.09 -18.48
CA ILE A 292 21.07 28.26 -18.24
C ILE A 292 21.86 27.90 -19.51
N LEU A 293 21.49 26.81 -20.16
CA LEU A 293 22.12 26.35 -21.39
C LEU A 293 21.83 27.28 -22.58
N ALA A 294 20.59 27.77 -22.71
CA ALA A 294 20.21 28.72 -23.75
C ALA A 294 20.92 30.08 -23.61
N GLU A 295 21.12 30.58 -22.37
CA GLU A 295 21.76 31.87 -22.11
C GLU A 295 23.28 31.85 -22.37
N ASN A 296 23.98 30.76 -22.06
CA ASN A 296 25.43 30.78 -22.00
C ASN A 296 26.16 30.57 -23.34
N LYS A 297 25.52 30.01 -24.40
CA LYS A 297 26.06 29.72 -25.76
C LYS A 297 27.48 29.10 -25.87
N LYS A 298 28.15 28.82 -24.75
CA LYS A 298 29.50 28.28 -24.63
C LYS A 298 29.41 27.01 -23.81
N ILE A 299 29.74 25.89 -24.42
CA ILE A 299 30.08 24.66 -23.72
C ILE A 299 31.43 24.22 -24.25
N ASP A 300 32.42 24.27 -23.35
CA ASP A 300 33.72 23.65 -23.57
C ASP A 300 33.54 22.14 -23.73
N PHE A 301 34.13 21.64 -24.80
CA PHE A 301 34.40 20.22 -24.94
C PHE A 301 35.54 19.89 -23.97
N PHE A 302 35.29 19.05 -22.97
CA PHE A 302 36.39 18.30 -22.35
C PHE A 302 37.00 17.42 -23.44
N SER A 303 38.00 17.93 -24.15
CA SER A 303 38.86 17.18 -25.07
C SER A 303 40.09 16.60 -24.37
N ASN A 304 40.32 16.86 -23.08
CA ASN A 304 41.56 16.48 -22.41
C ASN A 304 41.47 15.40 -21.30
N GLU A 305 40.28 14.88 -20.94
CA GLU A 305 40.18 13.81 -19.91
C GLU A 305 40.65 12.43 -20.41
N ASN A 306 40.57 12.17 -21.73
CA ASN A 306 40.97 10.89 -22.32
C ASN A 306 42.46 10.57 -22.15
N ASN A 307 43.30 11.58 -21.88
CA ASN A 307 44.72 11.38 -21.61
C ASN A 307 45.01 10.98 -20.15
N GLN A 308 44.17 11.33 -19.18
CA GLN A 308 44.45 11.12 -17.75
C GLN A 308 43.77 9.87 -17.16
N PHE A 309 42.60 9.49 -17.68
CA PHE A 309 41.82 8.34 -17.18
C PHE A 309 41.47 7.37 -18.30
N ARG A 310 41.38 6.07 -17.97
CA ARG A 310 40.61 5.13 -18.78
C ARG A 310 39.14 5.24 -18.41
N ILE A 311 38.29 5.64 -19.35
CA ILE A 311 36.83 5.66 -19.13
C ILE A 311 36.25 4.28 -19.42
N ILE A 312 35.60 3.70 -18.43
CA ILE A 312 34.83 2.47 -18.54
C ILE A 312 33.35 2.82 -18.40
N ASN A 313 32.55 2.47 -19.40
CA ASN A 313 31.10 2.67 -19.41
C ASN A 313 30.40 1.33 -19.27
N LEU A 314 29.33 1.28 -18.48
CA LEU A 314 28.49 0.09 -18.40
C LEU A 314 27.71 -0.09 -19.74
N LYS A 315 27.92 -1.19 -20.47
CA LYS A 315 27.16 -1.50 -21.71
C LYS A 315 26.24 -2.72 -21.52
N LYS A 316 25.26 -2.88 -22.42
CA LYS A 316 24.37 -4.06 -22.44
C LYS A 316 25.18 -5.33 -22.73
N GLY A 317 25.09 -6.35 -21.87
CA GLY A 317 25.72 -7.66 -22.10
C GLY A 317 27.21 -7.77 -21.76
N ASP A 318 27.89 -6.68 -21.38
CA ASP A 318 29.24 -6.68 -20.81
C ASP A 318 29.26 -7.35 -19.41
N LEU A 319 29.14 -8.67 -19.34
CA LEU A 319 29.19 -9.37 -18.06
C LEU A 319 30.58 -9.26 -17.42
N ASN A 320 31.61 -8.90 -18.17
CA ASN A 320 33.01 -8.90 -17.77
C ASN A 320 33.69 -7.52 -17.79
N ILE A 321 33.02 -6.47 -17.28
CA ILE A 321 33.64 -5.13 -17.15
C ILE A 321 34.95 -5.16 -16.34
N TYR A 322 35.08 -6.12 -15.43
CA TYR A 322 36.30 -6.36 -14.66
C TYR A 322 37.47 -6.93 -15.49
N GLU A 323 37.23 -7.64 -16.60
CA GLU A 323 38.30 -8.04 -17.52
C GLU A 323 38.91 -6.81 -18.19
N GLN A 324 38.08 -5.82 -18.54
CA GLN A 324 38.57 -4.53 -19.02
C GLN A 324 39.39 -3.78 -17.97
N ILE A 325 39.12 -3.98 -16.67
CA ILE A 325 39.96 -3.43 -15.58
C ILE A 325 41.29 -4.16 -15.50
N ILE A 326 41.31 -5.47 -15.72
CA ILE A 326 42.53 -6.29 -15.65
C ILE A 326 43.44 -6.00 -16.85
N GLU A 327 42.89 -5.98 -18.06
CA GLU A 327 43.62 -5.85 -19.34
C GLU A 327 44.16 -4.42 -19.63
N ASP A 328 43.71 -3.40 -18.90
CA ASP A 328 44.08 -2.01 -19.23
C ASP A 328 45.44 -1.57 -18.65
N ASN A 329 46.28 -0.93 -19.45
CA ASN A 329 47.60 -0.46 -19.00
C ASN A 329 47.56 0.85 -18.18
N LYS A 330 46.40 1.49 -18.01
CA LYS A 330 46.27 2.74 -17.22
C LYS A 330 45.98 2.47 -15.74
N ASN A 331 46.70 3.17 -14.86
CA ASN A 331 46.53 3.07 -13.40
C ASN A 331 45.30 3.81 -12.85
N ASN A 332 44.73 4.75 -13.61
CA ASN A 332 43.56 5.53 -13.19
C ASN A 332 42.36 5.19 -14.08
N ILE A 333 41.34 4.61 -13.48
CA ILE A 333 40.10 4.19 -14.14
C ILE A 333 38.98 5.14 -13.71
N LEU A 334 38.18 5.60 -14.67
CA LEU A 334 36.95 6.35 -14.43
C LEU A 334 35.77 5.49 -14.82
N PHE A 335 35.06 4.97 -13.83
CA PHE A 335 33.78 4.32 -14.02
C PHE A 335 32.69 5.36 -14.21
N ASN A 336 32.02 5.32 -15.34
CA ASN A 336 30.88 6.19 -15.63
C ASN A 336 29.59 5.37 -15.62
N LEU A 337 28.71 5.67 -14.64
CA LEU A 337 27.38 5.08 -14.62
C LEU A 337 26.53 5.76 -15.72
N PRO A 338 26.10 5.02 -16.76
CA PRO A 338 25.20 5.59 -17.76
C PRO A 338 23.79 5.75 -17.18
N PRO A 339 22.96 6.62 -17.78
CA PRO A 339 21.53 6.63 -17.52
C PRO A 339 20.92 5.23 -17.68
N PRO A 340 19.92 4.83 -16.87
CA PRO A 340 19.32 3.51 -16.97
C PRO A 340 18.58 3.33 -18.31
N GLY A 341 19.22 2.64 -19.25
CA GLY A 341 18.61 2.05 -20.44
C GLY A 341 18.36 0.54 -20.24
N ASP A 342 17.80 -0.12 -21.26
CA ASP A 342 17.43 -1.56 -21.24
C ASP A 342 18.52 -2.50 -20.72
N SER A 343 19.79 -2.06 -20.74
CA SER A 343 20.93 -2.76 -20.16
C SER A 343 21.01 -2.72 -18.64
N MET A 344 20.82 -1.56 -18.01
CA MET A 344 21.06 -1.38 -16.57
C MET A 344 20.02 -2.11 -15.72
N ILE A 345 18.77 -2.20 -16.21
CA ILE A 345 17.70 -2.98 -15.59
C ILE A 345 18.06 -4.48 -15.59
N GLU A 346 18.68 -4.97 -16.67
CA GLU A 346 19.11 -6.36 -16.80
C GLU A 346 20.27 -6.70 -15.84
N TYR A 347 21.22 -5.78 -15.65
CA TYR A 347 22.25 -5.90 -14.61
C TYR A 347 21.68 -5.83 -13.20
N GLN A 348 20.67 -4.98 -12.96
CA GLN A 348 19.96 -4.90 -11.68
C GLN A 348 19.18 -6.17 -11.35
N LYS A 349 18.76 -6.95 -12.36
CA LYS A 349 18.21 -8.30 -12.14
C LYS A 349 19.30 -9.27 -11.63
N LYS A 350 20.56 -9.10 -12.04
CA LYS A 350 21.71 -9.93 -11.62
C LYS A 350 22.32 -9.47 -10.28
N TYR A 351 22.54 -8.17 -10.10
CA TYR A 351 23.04 -7.56 -8.87
C TYR A 351 21.90 -6.81 -8.19
N PHE A 352 21.55 -7.25 -6.98
CA PHE A 352 20.38 -6.71 -6.28
C PHE A 352 20.52 -5.23 -5.92
N LYS A 353 21.75 -4.69 -5.83
CA LYS A 353 22.06 -3.32 -5.39
C LYS A 353 23.28 -2.75 -6.13
N LEU A 354 23.28 -1.45 -6.43
CA LEU A 354 24.40 -0.76 -7.06
C LEU A 354 25.62 -0.71 -6.12
N SER A 355 25.39 -0.64 -4.81
CA SER A 355 26.45 -0.76 -3.79
C SER A 355 27.29 -2.02 -3.96
N ASP A 356 26.64 -3.16 -4.23
CA ASP A 356 27.30 -4.47 -4.34
C ASP A 356 28.22 -4.50 -5.57
N TYR A 357 27.71 -4.00 -6.70
CA TYR A 357 28.46 -3.90 -7.94
C TYR A 357 29.68 -2.96 -7.81
N ILE A 358 29.48 -1.79 -7.21
CA ILE A 358 30.57 -0.80 -7.00
C ILE A 358 31.62 -1.35 -6.04
N SER A 359 31.22 -2.10 -5.01
CA SER A 359 32.15 -2.73 -4.08
C SER A 359 33.01 -3.78 -4.77
N HIS A 360 32.41 -4.61 -5.63
CA HIS A 360 33.15 -5.60 -6.41
C HIS A 360 34.13 -4.97 -7.41
N LEU A 361 33.74 -3.87 -8.07
CA LEU A 361 34.65 -3.13 -8.97
C LEU A 361 35.86 -2.57 -8.23
N LYS A 362 35.66 -2.03 -7.02
CA LYS A 362 36.76 -1.55 -6.17
C LYS A 362 37.69 -2.70 -5.80
N GLU A 363 37.16 -3.83 -5.36
CA GLU A 363 37.95 -5.02 -5.00
C GLU A 363 38.84 -5.49 -6.17
N LYS A 364 38.30 -5.54 -7.39
CA LYS A 364 39.07 -5.91 -8.59
C LYS A 364 40.13 -4.87 -8.97
N ALA A 365 39.81 -3.58 -8.84
CA ALA A 365 40.78 -2.51 -9.10
C ALA A 365 41.92 -2.53 -8.08
N ASP A 366 41.60 -2.71 -6.79
CA ASP A 366 42.55 -2.80 -5.69
C ASP A 366 43.49 -4.02 -5.86
N ALA A 367 42.94 -5.17 -6.30
CA ALA A 367 43.73 -6.37 -6.61
C ALA A 367 44.75 -6.15 -7.75
N GLN A 368 44.54 -5.15 -8.60
CA GLN A 368 45.42 -4.76 -9.71
C GLN A 368 46.21 -3.47 -9.39
N ASN A 369 46.12 -2.96 -8.15
CA ASN A 369 46.73 -1.70 -7.70
C ASN A 369 46.33 -0.47 -8.57
N LYS A 370 45.09 -0.46 -9.06
CA LYS A 370 44.52 0.62 -9.89
C LYS A 370 43.55 1.47 -9.08
N LYS A 371 43.56 2.78 -9.29
CA LYS A 371 42.62 3.72 -8.66
C LYS A 371 41.38 3.87 -9.52
N ILE A 372 40.20 3.67 -8.92
CA ILE A 372 38.91 3.86 -9.60
C ILE A 372 38.17 5.10 -9.07
N LEU A 373 37.76 5.98 -9.98
CA LEU A 373 36.86 7.11 -9.71
C LEU A 373 35.49 6.81 -10.31
N PHE A 374 34.46 7.43 -9.74
CA PHE A 374 33.07 7.21 -10.12
C PHE A 374 32.42 8.52 -10.58
N ARG A 375 31.77 8.44 -11.73
CA ARG A 375 30.95 9.50 -12.33
C ARG A 375 29.50 9.03 -12.39
N ASN A 376 28.58 9.94 -12.10
CA ASN A 376 27.14 9.68 -12.01
C ASN A 376 26.70 8.66 -10.93
N VAL A 377 27.59 8.29 -10.01
CA VAL A 377 27.27 7.46 -8.84
C VAL A 377 27.18 8.38 -7.62
N PRO A 378 26.10 8.33 -6.82
CA PRO A 378 26.00 9.11 -5.59
C PRO A 378 27.13 8.80 -4.64
N ALA A 379 27.56 9.84 -3.93
CA ALA A 379 28.60 9.73 -2.92
C ALA A 379 28.41 8.54 -1.97
N CYS A 380 27.17 8.30 -1.54
CA CYS A 380 26.86 7.31 -0.50
C CYS A 380 26.98 5.86 -0.96
N ILE A 381 27.23 5.67 -2.25
CA ILE A 381 27.49 4.38 -2.89
C ILE A 381 28.97 4.30 -3.30
N SER A 382 29.54 5.38 -3.86
CA SER A 382 30.91 5.42 -4.39
C SER A 382 32.01 5.78 -3.37
N GLY A 383 31.65 6.40 -2.24
CA GLY A 383 32.60 7.02 -1.30
C GLY A 383 32.98 8.45 -1.73
N LYS A 384 33.17 9.34 -0.75
CA LYS A 384 33.34 10.79 -0.97
C LYS A 384 34.57 11.13 -1.83
N GLU A 385 35.69 10.44 -1.63
CA GLU A 385 36.95 10.71 -2.34
C GLU A 385 36.94 10.31 -3.83
N ASN A 386 35.88 9.65 -4.30
CA ASN A 386 35.86 9.06 -5.64
C ASN A 386 34.83 9.71 -6.58
N ILE A 387 34.38 10.95 -6.35
CA ILE A 387 33.30 11.57 -7.14
C ILE A 387 33.86 12.61 -8.11
N ILE A 388 33.42 12.53 -9.38
CA ILE A 388 33.63 13.58 -10.38
C ILE A 388 32.29 14.27 -10.68
N LYS A 389 32.19 15.57 -10.41
CA LYS A 389 31.04 16.41 -10.81
C LYS A 389 31.06 16.64 -12.32
N ASN A 390 29.89 16.63 -12.97
CA ASN A 390 29.78 16.92 -14.39
C ASN A 390 28.94 18.19 -14.61
N PRO A 391 29.51 19.24 -15.21
CA PRO A 391 28.67 20.36 -15.65
C PRO A 391 27.70 19.90 -16.75
N PRO A 392 26.48 20.47 -16.82
CA PRO A 392 25.53 20.19 -17.90
C PRO A 392 26.13 20.59 -19.25
N LYS A 393 25.95 19.73 -20.27
CA LYS A 393 26.49 19.92 -21.63
C LYS A 393 25.34 19.87 -22.64
N ILE A 394 25.30 20.83 -23.56
CA ILE A 394 24.53 20.73 -24.82
C ILE A 394 25.35 19.89 -25.79
N LYS A 395 24.74 18.83 -26.34
CA LYS A 395 25.29 18.10 -27.48
C LYS A 395 24.86 18.80 -28.77
N ASN A 396 25.71 18.81 -29.80
CA ASN A 396 25.38 19.44 -31.10
C ASN A 396 24.08 18.91 -31.71
N GLU A 397 23.71 17.66 -31.44
CA GLU A 397 22.46 17.03 -31.89
C GLU A 397 21.17 17.69 -31.33
N PHE A 398 21.30 18.46 -30.24
CA PHE A 398 20.21 19.21 -29.62
C PHE A 398 20.03 20.61 -30.21
N LEU A 399 20.84 21.00 -31.19
CA LEU A 399 20.71 22.28 -31.86
C LEU A 399 19.89 22.12 -33.15
N ASN A 400 18.96 23.06 -33.34
CA ASN A 400 18.31 23.30 -34.61
C ASN A 400 19.31 23.89 -35.62
N SER A 401 18.94 23.91 -36.90
CA SER A 401 19.76 24.50 -37.96
C SER A 401 20.09 25.99 -37.74
N ASP A 402 19.28 26.70 -36.95
CA ASP A 402 19.49 28.11 -36.56
C ASP A 402 20.35 28.29 -35.29
N GLY A 403 20.89 27.19 -34.73
CA GLY A 403 21.68 27.18 -33.50
C GLY A 403 20.88 27.34 -32.21
N SER A 404 19.55 27.34 -32.26
CA SER A 404 18.68 27.30 -31.07
C SER A 404 18.55 25.87 -30.53
N ILE A 405 18.25 25.72 -29.23
CA ILE A 405 18.05 24.41 -28.60
C ILE A 405 16.70 23.81 -29.05
N ASP A 406 16.71 22.59 -29.57
CA ASP A 406 15.53 21.74 -29.74
C ASP A 406 15.03 21.29 -28.36
N VAL A 407 13.92 21.88 -27.93
CA VAL A 407 13.33 21.65 -26.61
C VAL A 407 12.97 20.18 -26.41
N ILE A 408 12.48 19.49 -27.45
CA ILE A 408 12.03 18.11 -27.31
C ILE A 408 13.21 17.18 -27.13
N LYS A 409 14.23 17.29 -27.98
CA LYS A 409 15.46 16.50 -27.84
C LYS A 409 16.15 16.75 -26.50
N PHE A 410 16.19 18.00 -26.04
CA PHE A 410 16.72 18.34 -24.72
C PHE A 410 15.95 17.63 -23.60
N VAL A 411 14.61 17.69 -23.62
CA VAL A 411 13.78 17.07 -22.58
C VAL A 411 13.87 15.55 -22.61
N GLU A 412 13.96 14.94 -23.79
CA GLU A 412 14.20 13.51 -23.93
C GLU A 412 15.53 13.08 -23.32
N ASP A 413 16.60 13.84 -23.53
CA ASP A 413 17.90 13.59 -22.91
C ASP A 413 17.85 13.82 -21.39
N TYR A 414 17.27 14.95 -20.94
CA TYR A 414 17.08 15.27 -19.53
C TYR A 414 16.29 14.19 -18.80
N ALA A 415 15.18 13.72 -19.38
CA ALA A 415 14.34 12.67 -18.83
C ALA A 415 15.14 11.38 -18.60
N LYS A 416 15.97 10.97 -19.56
CA LYS A 416 16.84 9.79 -19.43
C LYS A 416 17.81 9.92 -18.27
N ARG A 417 18.45 11.10 -18.13
CA ARG A 417 19.51 11.33 -17.14
C ARG A 417 19.05 12.01 -15.84
N ARG A 418 17.74 12.17 -15.63
CA ARG A 418 17.19 12.87 -14.45
C ARG A 418 17.63 12.16 -13.18
N LYS A 419 18.30 12.90 -12.29
CA LYS A 419 18.71 12.44 -10.97
C LYS A 419 17.83 13.04 -9.89
N ILE A 420 17.63 12.30 -8.81
CA ILE A 420 16.78 12.68 -7.67
C ILE A 420 17.46 12.35 -6.35
N LYS A 421 16.97 13.01 -5.30
CA LYS A 421 17.38 12.83 -3.90
C LYS A 421 16.21 12.34 -3.07
N GLY A 422 16.49 11.55 -2.03
CA GLY A 422 15.49 11.11 -1.05
C GLY A 422 15.36 12.07 0.13
N LEU A 423 14.38 11.84 1.01
CA LEU A 423 14.21 12.63 2.25
C LEU A 423 15.46 12.62 3.13
N ALA A 424 16.12 11.46 3.25
CA ALA A 424 17.34 11.33 4.04
C ALA A 424 18.50 12.20 3.51
N CYS A 425 18.45 12.66 2.25
CA CYS A 425 19.46 13.57 1.72
C CYS A 425 19.41 14.96 2.36
N ASP A 426 18.25 15.39 2.90
CA ASP A 426 18.10 16.71 3.53
C ASP A 426 19.04 16.84 4.76
N ASP A 427 19.40 15.72 5.40
CA ASP A 427 20.33 15.64 6.54
C ASP A 427 21.78 15.22 6.16
N CYS A 428 22.05 14.99 4.88
CA CYS A 428 23.35 14.52 4.40
C CYS A 428 24.41 15.64 4.39
N LEU A 429 25.62 15.37 4.89
CA LEU A 429 26.75 16.31 4.82
C LEU A 429 27.12 16.71 3.38
N LEU A 430 26.84 15.85 2.41
CA LEU A 430 27.18 16.05 1.00
C LEU A 430 25.95 16.46 0.16
N ASN A 431 24.87 16.94 0.77
CA ASN A 431 23.64 17.23 0.04
C ASN A 431 23.89 18.22 -1.10
N ASP A 432 24.51 19.37 -0.83
CA ASP A 432 24.71 20.43 -1.83
C ASP A 432 25.67 20.02 -2.96
N ASP A 433 26.59 19.09 -2.67
CA ASP A 433 27.60 18.61 -3.61
C ASP A 433 27.21 17.35 -4.40
N CYS A 434 26.16 16.66 -3.98
CA CYS A 434 25.71 15.42 -4.59
C CYS A 434 24.51 15.70 -5.52
N GLU A 435 24.55 15.21 -6.76
CA GLU A 435 23.43 15.32 -7.70
C GLU A 435 22.30 14.29 -7.45
N GLY A 436 22.53 13.34 -6.55
CA GLY A 436 21.63 12.21 -6.31
C GLY A 436 21.85 11.06 -7.31
N ILE A 437 20.84 10.20 -7.45
CA ILE A 437 20.88 9.01 -8.33
C ILE A 437 19.80 9.12 -9.41
N TYR A 438 19.98 8.43 -10.53
CA TYR A 438 18.99 8.39 -11.60
C TYR A 438 17.60 7.99 -11.08
N GLN A 439 16.55 8.71 -11.48
CA GLN A 439 15.18 8.44 -11.01
C GLN A 439 14.73 7.01 -11.30
N LYS A 440 15.02 6.50 -12.49
CA LYS A 440 14.72 5.11 -12.87
C LYS A 440 15.35 4.09 -11.93
N TYR A 441 16.50 4.42 -11.34
CA TYR A 441 17.10 3.58 -10.30
C TYR A 441 16.18 3.44 -9.09
N VAL A 442 15.72 4.57 -8.55
CA VAL A 442 14.87 4.62 -7.36
C VAL A 442 13.51 3.97 -7.61
N GLN A 443 12.95 4.12 -8.81
CA GLN A 443 11.69 3.46 -9.18
C GLN A 443 11.75 1.93 -9.06
N VAL A 444 12.93 1.35 -9.32
CA VAL A 444 13.16 -0.11 -9.29
C VAL A 444 13.68 -0.57 -7.92
N GLN A 445 14.70 0.10 -7.39
CA GLN A 445 15.46 -0.34 -6.20
C GLN A 445 15.07 0.40 -4.91
N GLY A 446 14.23 1.43 -5.01
CA GLY A 446 13.85 2.26 -3.89
C GLY A 446 14.94 3.23 -3.44
N PHE A 447 14.69 3.93 -2.34
CA PHE A 447 15.64 4.86 -1.72
C PHE A 447 16.61 4.19 -0.73
N ASP A 448 16.46 2.89 -0.47
CA ASP A 448 17.10 2.20 0.67
C ASP A 448 18.64 2.22 0.67
N GLU A 449 19.26 2.28 -0.51
CA GLU A 449 20.71 2.39 -0.68
C GLU A 449 21.23 3.81 -0.46
N LEU A 450 20.37 4.83 -0.61
CA LEU A 450 20.76 6.21 -0.40
C LEU A 450 20.81 6.50 1.09
N LYS A 451 21.99 6.28 1.67
CA LYS A 451 22.25 6.67 3.04
C LYS A 451 22.88 8.06 3.06
N PRO A 452 22.38 8.99 3.89
CA PRO A 452 23.12 10.23 4.12
C PRO A 452 24.51 9.88 4.63
N PHE A 453 25.52 10.65 4.21
CA PHE A 453 26.77 10.66 4.96
C PHE A 453 26.47 11.28 6.30
N ILE A 454 26.23 10.38 7.25
CA ILE A 454 26.21 10.68 8.65
C ILE A 454 27.54 10.21 9.18
N ASN A 455 28.48 11.14 9.33
CA ASN A 455 29.66 10.81 10.10
C ASN A 455 29.21 10.85 11.57
N THR A 456 29.21 9.68 12.21
CA THR A 456 28.83 9.51 13.61
C THR A 456 30.08 9.28 14.42
N LYS A 457 30.36 10.16 15.37
CA LYS A 457 31.45 9.96 16.32
C LYS A 457 30.86 9.46 17.64
N LEU A 458 31.20 8.22 18.03
CA LEU A 458 30.96 7.72 19.38
C LEU A 458 32.11 8.20 20.28
N ILE A 459 31.79 8.86 21.38
CA ILE A 459 32.79 9.35 22.34
C ILE A 459 32.45 8.76 23.70
N ARG A 460 33.32 7.90 24.25
CA ARG A 460 33.18 7.37 25.61
C ARG A 460 33.77 8.38 26.59
N ILE A 461 32.99 8.82 27.57
CA ILE A 461 33.38 9.89 28.50
C ILE A 461 33.60 9.42 29.94
N ASN A 462 33.08 8.24 30.32
CA ASN A 462 33.26 7.67 31.66
C ASN A 462 33.12 6.14 31.70
N LEU A 463 33.50 5.55 32.84
CA LEU A 463 33.28 4.14 33.19
C LEU A 463 32.41 3.94 34.44
N ASP A 464 31.89 5.02 35.02
CA ASP A 464 31.01 4.95 36.18
C ASP A 464 29.60 4.50 35.80
N CYS A 465 28.99 3.66 36.64
CA CYS A 465 27.61 3.23 36.45
C CYS A 465 26.90 3.09 37.79
N ASN A 466 25.61 3.40 37.78
CA ASN A 466 24.68 3.16 38.88
C ASN A 466 23.84 1.88 38.66
N GLN A 467 24.27 0.99 37.76
CA GLN A 467 23.72 -0.35 37.52
C GLN A 467 24.85 -1.38 37.34
N ASN A 468 24.55 -2.66 37.58
CA ASN A 468 25.49 -3.76 37.43
C ASN A 468 24.91 -4.87 36.54
N CYS A 469 24.54 -4.52 35.31
CA CYS A 469 23.84 -5.43 34.40
C CYS A 469 24.62 -6.73 34.15
N LEU A 470 23.90 -7.86 34.18
CA LEU A 470 24.44 -9.21 33.94
C LEU A 470 25.11 -9.40 32.57
N PHE A 471 24.86 -8.50 31.62
CA PHE A 471 25.36 -8.57 30.25
C PHE A 471 26.17 -7.34 29.79
N CYS A 472 26.52 -6.42 30.70
CA CYS A 472 27.21 -5.18 30.31
C CYS A 472 28.44 -5.47 29.43
N ASN A 473 28.52 -4.77 28.30
CA ASN A 473 29.56 -4.96 27.29
C ASN A 473 30.66 -3.89 27.32
N THR A 474 30.61 -2.95 28.29
CA THR A 474 31.61 -1.88 28.47
C THR A 474 32.48 -2.11 29.72
N ASN A 475 33.80 -2.08 29.55
CA ASN A 475 34.83 -2.19 30.60
C ASN A 475 36.07 -1.32 30.29
N GLU A 476 37.12 -1.45 31.11
CA GLU A 476 38.39 -0.72 30.97
C GLU A 476 39.21 -1.10 29.72
N HIS A 477 38.90 -2.22 29.06
CA HIS A 477 39.55 -2.66 27.83
C HIS A 477 38.75 -2.32 26.56
N SER A 478 37.67 -1.55 26.70
CA SER A 478 36.84 -1.15 25.56
C SER A 478 37.58 -0.16 24.66
N GLU A 479 37.50 -0.36 23.34
CA GLU A 479 38.11 0.53 22.35
C GLU A 479 37.58 1.98 22.46
N ASN A 480 38.44 2.97 22.18
CA ASN A 480 38.17 4.42 22.23
C ASN A 480 37.74 4.94 23.61
N LEU A 481 38.36 4.43 24.68
CA LEU A 481 38.16 4.92 26.04
C LEU A 481 38.89 6.26 26.24
N ILE A 482 38.16 7.33 26.57
CA ILE A 482 38.71 8.66 26.84
C ILE A 482 38.18 9.12 28.20
N LEU A 483 39.07 9.47 29.12
CA LEU A 483 38.72 9.86 30.49
C LEU A 483 39.03 11.33 30.81
N ASP A 484 39.87 11.99 30.00
CA ASP A 484 40.25 13.38 30.21
C ASP A 484 39.37 14.37 29.44
N GLU A 485 38.99 15.46 30.11
CA GLU A 485 38.11 16.49 29.55
C GLU A 485 38.72 17.18 28.31
N LYS A 486 40.03 17.47 28.32
CA LYS A 486 40.68 18.17 27.20
C LYS A 486 40.73 17.24 25.98
N GLU A 487 40.95 15.96 26.18
CA GLU A 487 40.91 14.96 25.11
C GLU A 487 39.52 14.82 24.49
N ILE A 488 38.46 14.79 25.30
CA ILE A 488 37.07 14.75 24.81
C ILE A 488 36.76 15.99 23.94
N LEU A 489 37.09 17.19 24.43
CA LEU A 489 36.84 18.43 23.68
C LEU A 489 37.66 18.46 22.38
N LYS A 490 38.90 17.98 22.40
CA LYS A 490 39.76 17.86 21.21
C LYS A 490 39.20 16.87 20.20
N GLU A 491 38.62 15.77 20.64
CA GLU A 491 37.94 14.82 19.76
C GLU A 491 36.69 15.42 19.11
N ILE A 492 35.88 16.18 19.87
CA ILE A 492 34.73 16.90 19.31
C ILE A 492 35.21 17.95 18.30
N GLU A 493 36.25 18.71 18.64
CA GLU A 493 36.79 19.76 17.78
C GLU A 493 37.35 19.23 16.45
N LYS A 494 38.04 18.09 16.49
CA LYS A 494 38.56 17.43 15.29
C LYS A 494 37.48 16.68 14.51
N SER A 495 36.30 16.47 15.09
CA SER A 495 35.25 15.68 14.46
C SER A 495 34.60 16.46 13.31
N ASN A 496 34.76 15.96 12.09
CA ASN A 496 33.99 16.41 10.93
C ASN A 496 32.68 15.61 10.82
N CYS A 497 31.85 15.69 11.86
CA CYS A 497 30.68 14.83 12.05
C CYS A 497 29.38 15.65 12.13
N ASN A 498 28.28 15.06 11.67
CA ASN A 498 26.93 15.62 11.83
C ASN A 498 26.15 14.91 12.94
N ARG A 499 26.71 13.82 13.48
CA ARG A 499 26.20 13.13 14.67
C ARG A 499 27.31 12.86 15.70
N ILE A 500 27.04 13.17 16.97
CA ILE A 500 27.83 12.69 18.10
C ILE A 500 26.95 11.86 19.03
N ILE A 501 27.48 10.72 19.47
CA ILE A 501 26.87 9.91 20.51
C ILE A 501 27.85 9.85 21.69
N PHE A 502 27.46 10.45 22.82
CA PHE A 502 28.18 10.28 24.07
C PHE A 502 27.80 8.94 24.69
N SER A 503 28.82 8.15 25.03
CA SER A 503 28.71 6.78 25.54
C SER A 503 29.67 6.59 26.72
N GLY A 504 29.84 5.36 27.18
CA GLY A 504 30.54 5.01 28.41
C GLY A 504 29.82 3.86 29.10
N ARG A 505 29.82 3.86 30.43
CA ARG A 505 28.83 3.07 31.19
C ARG A 505 27.54 3.87 31.39
N GLU A 506 27.47 4.77 32.37
CA GLU A 506 26.35 5.70 32.51
C GLU A 506 26.80 7.14 32.24
N THR A 507 26.60 7.60 31.01
CA THR A 507 27.03 8.92 30.53
C THR A 507 26.48 10.06 31.38
N THR A 508 25.26 9.93 31.93
CA THR A 508 24.68 11.01 32.74
C THR A 508 25.38 11.21 34.07
N LEU A 509 26.25 10.31 34.56
CA LEU A 509 27.00 10.55 35.81
C LEU A 509 28.15 11.55 35.64
N ASP A 510 28.61 11.78 34.42
CA ASP A 510 29.66 12.76 34.12
C ASP A 510 29.20 14.19 34.47
N THR A 511 29.99 14.90 35.27
CA THR A 511 29.68 16.28 35.69
C THR A 511 29.87 17.32 34.58
N ASN A 512 30.66 16.99 33.56
CA ASN A 512 30.97 17.84 32.41
C ASN A 512 30.11 17.54 31.17
N LEU A 513 29.18 16.58 31.22
CA LEU A 513 28.35 16.21 30.07
C LEU A 513 27.69 17.39 29.34
N CYS A 514 27.07 18.33 30.09
CA CYS A 514 26.45 19.52 29.49
C CYS A 514 27.46 20.40 28.74
N LYS A 515 28.70 20.48 29.23
CA LYS A 515 29.79 21.22 28.59
C LYS A 515 30.14 20.59 27.24
N TYR A 516 30.22 19.26 27.16
CA TYR A 516 30.50 18.54 25.92
C TYR A 516 29.37 18.70 24.91
N ILE A 517 28.11 18.57 25.33
CA ILE A 517 26.93 18.77 24.47
C ILE A 517 26.91 20.20 23.93
N LYS A 518 27.16 21.21 24.79
CA LYS A 518 27.18 22.62 24.36
C LYS A 518 28.28 22.89 23.34
N PHE A 519 29.46 22.33 23.56
CA PHE A 519 30.57 22.47 22.63
C PHE A 519 30.25 21.84 21.26
N ALA A 520 29.67 20.63 21.25
CA ALA A 520 29.20 19.98 20.03
C ALA A 520 28.11 20.79 19.30
N SER A 521 27.14 21.33 20.05
CA SER A 521 26.04 22.14 19.50
C SER A 521 26.55 23.43 18.84
N ASN A 522 27.51 24.13 19.47
CA ASN A 522 28.12 25.34 18.92
C ASN A 522 28.88 25.10 17.60
N LYS A 523 29.34 23.86 17.36
CA LYS A 523 29.94 23.43 16.08
C LYS A 523 28.90 23.08 15.00
N LYS A 524 27.60 23.34 15.27
CA LYS A 524 26.46 23.07 14.37
C LYS A 524 26.27 21.58 14.03
N ILE A 525 26.67 20.69 14.95
CA ILE A 525 26.38 19.26 14.85
C ILE A 525 24.87 19.08 15.04
N LYS A 526 24.21 18.47 14.05
CA LYS A 526 22.75 18.41 13.96
C LYS A 526 22.11 17.39 14.90
N ASP A 527 22.80 16.29 15.18
CA ASP A 527 22.28 15.17 15.99
C ASP A 527 23.25 14.83 17.13
N ILE A 528 22.91 15.25 18.33
CA ILE A 528 23.69 15.01 19.55
C ILE A 528 22.87 14.09 20.46
N LYS A 529 23.39 12.89 20.72
CA LYS A 529 22.75 11.85 21.53
C LYS A 529 23.59 11.43 22.74
N ILE A 530 22.92 10.89 23.75
CA ILE A 530 23.54 10.20 24.89
C ILE A 530 23.07 8.74 24.95
N GLN A 531 23.92 7.82 25.41
CA GLN A 531 23.52 6.48 25.84
C GLN A 531 23.34 6.47 27.35
N THR A 532 22.18 6.04 27.85
CA THR A 532 21.86 6.17 29.28
C THR A 532 20.83 5.13 29.72
N ASN A 533 20.81 4.82 31.01
CA ASN A 533 19.72 4.12 31.67
C ASN A 533 18.60 5.06 32.17
N ALA A 534 18.72 6.36 31.90
CA ALA A 534 17.77 7.43 32.21
C ALA A 534 17.47 7.67 33.71
N ILE A 535 18.19 7.04 34.65
CA ILE A 535 17.91 7.21 36.09
C ILE A 535 18.12 8.68 36.52
N ARG A 536 19.22 9.33 36.12
CA ARG A 536 19.48 10.75 36.47
C ARG A 536 18.49 11.70 35.80
N CYS A 537 17.89 11.28 34.67
CA CYS A 537 16.86 12.02 33.95
C CYS A 537 15.52 12.07 34.69
N SER A 538 15.33 11.31 35.79
CA SER A 538 14.16 11.46 36.66
C SER A 538 14.07 12.89 37.24
N ASN A 539 15.19 13.62 37.31
CA ASN A 539 15.19 15.04 37.58
C ASN A 539 14.93 15.85 36.31
N ILE A 540 13.73 16.42 36.18
CA ILE A 540 13.35 17.21 35.00
C ILE A 540 14.22 18.46 34.79
N ASN A 541 14.71 19.09 35.86
CA ASN A 541 15.60 20.26 35.75
C ASN A 541 16.96 19.87 35.15
N TYR A 542 17.42 18.64 35.38
CA TYR A 542 18.60 18.11 34.72
C TYR A 542 18.35 17.88 33.22
N CYS A 543 17.19 17.33 32.85
CA CYS A 543 16.83 17.17 31.43
C CYS A 543 16.72 18.50 30.69
N LYS A 544 16.17 19.54 31.32
CA LYS A 544 16.16 20.90 30.77
C LYS A 544 17.57 21.42 30.51
N LYS A 545 18.50 21.23 31.46
CA LYS A 545 19.92 21.59 31.25
C LYS A 545 20.55 20.86 30.06
N LEU A 546 20.20 19.59 29.83
CA LEU A 546 20.68 18.84 28.67
C LEU A 546 20.10 19.41 27.36
N LEU A 547 18.80 19.72 27.33
CA LEU A 547 18.14 20.36 26.19
C LEU A 547 18.75 21.73 25.87
N ASP A 548 18.91 22.60 26.87
CA ASP A 548 19.49 23.94 26.75
C ASP A 548 20.96 23.90 26.30
N SER A 549 21.63 22.79 26.60
CA SER A 549 22.99 22.53 26.12
C SER A 549 23.01 22.11 24.64
N GLY A 550 21.89 21.67 24.07
CA GLY A 550 21.76 21.28 22.67
C GLY A 550 21.59 19.77 22.44
N LEU A 551 21.18 19.00 23.47
CA LEU A 551 20.89 17.58 23.31
C LEU A 551 19.65 17.37 22.43
N THR A 552 19.75 16.48 21.44
CA THR A 552 18.65 16.22 20.50
C THR A 552 18.01 14.84 20.70
N GLY A 553 18.72 13.88 21.29
CA GLY A 553 18.17 12.54 21.54
C GLY A 553 18.86 11.76 22.65
N ALA A 554 18.25 10.64 23.04
CA ALA A 554 18.75 9.72 24.04
C ALA A 554 18.47 8.26 23.60
N PHE A 555 19.49 7.41 23.69
CA PHE A 555 19.40 5.98 23.50
C PHE A 555 19.29 5.31 24.87
N VAL A 556 18.08 4.90 25.25
CA VAL A 556 17.72 4.54 26.62
C VAL A 556 17.59 3.03 26.79
N SER A 557 18.28 2.47 27.78
CA SER A 557 18.19 1.04 28.10
C SER A 557 16.89 0.69 28.84
N LEU A 558 15.99 -0.05 28.20
CA LEU A 558 14.74 -0.53 28.81
C LEU A 558 14.54 -2.01 28.47
N HIS A 559 14.69 -2.88 29.47
CA HIS A 559 14.80 -4.34 29.26
C HIS A 559 13.61 -5.14 29.81
N ALA A 560 12.61 -4.43 30.37
CA ALA A 560 11.49 -5.02 31.08
C ALA A 560 10.30 -4.04 31.11
N HIS A 561 9.09 -4.57 31.32
CA HIS A 561 7.85 -3.81 31.52
C HIS A 561 7.49 -3.62 33.00
N ASN A 562 8.29 -4.17 33.92
CA ASN A 562 8.08 -4.07 35.37
C ASN A 562 9.42 -4.08 36.14
N SER A 563 9.36 -3.71 37.42
CA SER A 563 10.52 -3.61 38.31
C SER A 563 11.19 -4.95 38.57
N VAL A 564 10.42 -6.02 38.81
CA VAL A 564 10.96 -7.35 39.16
C VAL A 564 11.92 -7.86 38.09
N ILE A 565 11.49 -7.84 36.82
CA ILE A 565 12.32 -8.29 35.70
C ILE A 565 13.47 -7.32 35.47
N SER A 566 13.22 -6.01 35.53
CA SER A 566 14.27 -5.00 35.32
C SER A 566 15.40 -5.16 36.33
N GLU A 567 15.08 -5.29 37.61
CA GLU A 567 16.05 -5.35 38.71
C GLU A 567 16.83 -6.66 38.68
N LYS A 568 16.19 -7.77 38.31
CA LYS A 568 16.86 -9.05 38.09
C LYS A 568 17.89 -8.97 36.94
N ILE A 569 17.63 -8.14 35.93
CA ILE A 569 18.55 -7.97 34.79
C ILE A 569 19.67 -6.98 35.13
N THR A 570 19.33 -5.83 35.71
CA THR A 570 20.26 -4.71 35.92
C THR A 570 21.00 -4.78 37.25
N GLN A 571 20.61 -5.70 38.15
CA GLN A 571 21.16 -5.87 39.50
C GLN A 571 21.18 -4.55 40.29
N ALA A 572 20.10 -3.78 40.19
CA ALA A 572 20.00 -2.42 40.75
C ALA A 572 18.57 -2.13 41.27
N PRO A 573 18.25 -2.54 42.51
CA PRO A 573 16.92 -2.41 43.10
C PRO A 573 16.40 -0.96 43.15
N GLY A 574 15.11 -0.75 42.90
CA GLY A 574 14.45 0.56 42.98
C GLY A 574 14.75 1.52 41.84
N THR A 575 15.55 1.11 40.84
CA THR A 575 15.95 1.99 39.73
C THR A 575 14.93 2.06 38.59
N PHE A 576 14.01 1.08 38.48
CA PHE A 576 13.03 1.01 37.39
C PHE A 576 12.09 2.23 37.37
N ILE A 577 11.56 2.63 38.54
CA ILE A 577 10.63 3.76 38.63
C ILE A 577 11.28 5.06 38.16
N LYS A 578 12.52 5.33 38.63
CA LYS A 578 13.31 6.51 38.23
C LYS A 578 13.62 6.51 36.72
N LYS A 579 13.93 5.34 36.15
CA LYS A 579 14.14 5.18 34.71
C LYS A 579 12.90 5.56 33.91
N ILE A 580 11.71 5.08 34.29
CA ILE A 580 10.46 5.42 33.61
C ILE A 580 10.13 6.90 33.74
N GLU A 581 10.33 7.49 34.91
CA GLU A 581 10.20 8.94 35.10
C GLU A 581 11.18 9.73 34.21
N GLY A 582 12.43 9.27 34.11
CA GLY A 582 13.44 9.86 33.24
C GLY A 582 13.07 9.81 31.76
N ILE A 583 12.55 8.68 31.28
CA ILE A 583 12.00 8.55 29.92
C ILE A 583 10.89 9.57 29.69
N LYS A 584 9.91 9.67 30.59
CA LYS A 584 8.79 10.61 30.48
C LYS A 584 9.27 12.06 30.43
N ASN A 585 10.24 12.43 31.27
CA ASN A 585 10.82 13.77 31.29
C ASN A 585 11.51 14.10 29.95
N LEU A 586 12.33 13.19 29.41
CA LEU A 586 12.99 13.38 28.11
C LEU A 586 11.96 13.57 26.99
N THR A 587 10.95 12.70 26.92
CA THR A 587 9.89 12.79 25.90
C THR A 587 9.07 14.07 26.03
N SER A 588 8.73 14.51 27.25
CA SER A 588 7.98 15.75 27.48
C SER A 588 8.70 17.03 27.01
N LEU A 589 10.03 16.96 26.91
CA LEU A 589 10.89 18.04 26.44
C LEU A 589 11.23 17.93 24.94
N ASN A 590 10.54 17.05 24.21
CA ASN A 590 10.80 16.75 22.79
C ASN A 590 12.24 16.27 22.50
N ILE A 591 12.93 15.69 23.47
CA ILE A 591 14.18 14.96 23.22
C ILE A 591 13.79 13.58 22.66
N ARG A 592 14.30 13.23 21.48
CA ARG A 592 13.99 11.94 20.82
C ARG A 592 14.51 10.78 21.66
N VAL A 593 13.63 9.87 22.08
CA VAL A 593 14.00 8.67 22.85
C VAL A 593 13.94 7.45 21.95
N GLU A 594 15.08 6.78 21.83
CA GLU A 594 15.22 5.48 21.15
C GLU A 594 15.46 4.41 22.21
N VAL A 595 14.62 3.35 22.23
CA VAL A 595 14.73 2.30 23.25
C VAL A 595 15.74 1.25 22.82
N ASN A 596 16.70 0.95 23.70
CA ASN A 596 17.56 -0.21 23.57
C ASN A 596 17.05 -1.37 24.43
N LEU A 597 16.60 -2.45 23.77
CA LEU A 597 16.11 -3.67 24.41
C LEU A 597 17.08 -4.82 24.13
N VAL A 598 17.88 -5.17 25.15
CA VAL A 598 18.76 -6.35 25.09
C VAL A 598 17.96 -7.61 25.44
N ILE A 599 17.70 -8.44 24.44
CA ILE A 599 16.99 -9.71 24.52
C ILE A 599 17.90 -10.76 25.16
N ASN A 600 17.40 -11.41 26.21
CA ASN A 600 18.12 -12.42 26.98
C ASN A 600 17.15 -13.45 27.60
N SER A 601 17.69 -14.49 28.23
CA SER A 601 16.90 -15.60 28.78
C SER A 601 15.88 -15.20 29.86
N ILE A 602 16.05 -14.02 30.48
CA ILE A 602 15.14 -13.52 31.53
C ILE A 602 13.96 -12.76 30.92
N ASN A 603 14.12 -12.12 29.75
CA ASN A 603 13.08 -11.22 29.19
C ASN A 603 12.45 -11.65 27.85
N TYR A 604 13.00 -12.62 27.12
CA TYR A 604 12.53 -12.91 25.75
C TYR A 604 11.06 -13.34 25.67
N GLN A 605 10.55 -14.01 26.71
CA GLN A 605 9.14 -14.42 26.77
C GLN A 605 8.19 -13.22 26.95
N TYR A 606 8.70 -12.10 27.45
CA TYR A 606 7.95 -10.88 27.75
C TYR A 606 8.11 -9.78 26.70
N LEU A 607 8.67 -10.08 25.51
CA LEU A 607 8.93 -9.07 24.48
C LEU A 607 7.65 -8.35 24.04
N ASN A 608 6.52 -9.05 23.96
CA ASN A 608 5.24 -8.45 23.61
C ASN A 608 4.78 -7.44 24.67
N GLU A 609 4.88 -7.78 25.95
CA GLU A 609 4.53 -6.95 27.10
C GLU A 609 5.44 -5.72 27.17
N ILE A 610 6.74 -5.90 26.92
CA ILE A 610 7.71 -4.80 26.85
C ILE A 610 7.34 -3.86 25.71
N VAL A 611 7.05 -4.36 24.51
CA VAL A 611 6.63 -3.52 23.37
C VAL A 611 5.31 -2.79 23.66
N LYS A 612 4.32 -3.45 24.25
CA LYS A 612 3.07 -2.79 24.67
C LYS A 612 3.33 -1.67 25.66
N TYR A 613 4.20 -1.90 26.64
CA TYR A 613 4.57 -0.89 27.62
C TYR A 613 5.31 0.29 26.97
N ILE A 614 6.18 0.04 26.00
CA ILE A 614 6.84 1.09 25.20
C ILE A 614 5.81 1.92 24.40
N ILE A 615 4.80 1.27 23.81
CA ILE A 615 3.68 1.94 23.13
C ILE A 615 2.91 2.84 24.10
N GLU A 616 2.60 2.33 25.29
CA GLU A 616 1.89 3.08 26.35
C GLU A 616 2.67 4.31 26.82
N LEU A 617 4.01 4.24 26.82
CA LEU A 617 4.88 5.37 27.10
C LEU A 617 4.96 6.40 25.95
N GLY A 618 4.34 6.12 24.80
CA GLY A 618 4.33 7.01 23.63
C GLY A 618 5.63 7.03 22.83
N LEU A 619 6.50 6.04 23.02
CA LEU A 619 7.77 5.93 22.32
C LEU A 619 7.59 5.29 20.93
N LYS A 620 8.43 5.70 19.98
CA LYS A 620 8.24 5.37 18.55
C LYS A 620 9.36 4.53 17.94
N GLU A 621 10.43 4.25 18.69
CA GLU A 621 11.65 3.62 18.18
C GLU A 621 12.19 2.57 19.14
N ILE A 622 12.45 1.35 18.62
CA ILE A 622 12.98 0.22 19.41
C ILE A 622 14.14 -0.46 18.68
N ASN A 623 15.21 -0.72 19.42
CA ASN A 623 16.34 -1.52 18.99
C ASN A 623 16.31 -2.87 19.70
N PHE A 624 16.12 -3.96 18.94
CA PHE A 624 16.06 -5.34 19.43
C PHE A 624 17.45 -5.98 19.41
N SER A 625 18.28 -5.65 20.39
CA SER A 625 19.64 -6.18 20.49
C SER A 625 19.64 -7.58 21.12
N PHE A 626 20.25 -8.58 20.48
CA PHE A 626 20.53 -9.85 21.16
C PHE A 626 21.68 -9.69 22.15
N VAL A 627 21.64 -10.45 23.25
CA VAL A 627 22.71 -10.42 24.26
C VAL A 627 24.03 -10.91 23.67
N ALA A 628 25.00 -10.01 23.55
CA ALA A 628 26.35 -10.36 23.10
C ALA A 628 27.07 -11.17 24.20
N PRO A 629 27.54 -12.40 23.94
CA PRO A 629 28.19 -13.27 24.93
C PRO A 629 29.66 -12.85 25.21
N VAL A 630 29.87 -11.57 25.53
CA VAL A 630 31.17 -10.96 25.85
C VAL A 630 31.14 -10.37 27.27
N HIS A 631 32.31 -10.07 27.84
CA HIS A 631 32.45 -9.42 29.15
C HIS A 631 31.54 -10.04 30.23
N ASN A 632 30.61 -9.27 30.81
CA ASN A 632 29.73 -9.76 31.87
C ASN A 632 28.85 -10.92 31.40
N ALA A 633 28.35 -10.91 30.15
CA ALA A 633 27.52 -12.00 29.63
C ALA A 633 28.32 -13.30 29.45
N LYS A 634 29.62 -13.20 29.11
CA LYS A 634 30.53 -14.36 29.04
C LYS A 634 30.71 -15.03 30.42
N ASN A 635 30.70 -14.24 31.49
CA ASN A 635 30.73 -14.76 32.86
C ASN A 635 29.36 -15.24 33.35
N ASN A 636 28.29 -14.89 32.65
CA ASN A 636 26.90 -15.20 33.00
C ASN A 636 26.19 -15.94 31.86
N LEU A 637 26.80 -16.96 31.25
CA LEU A 637 26.27 -17.61 30.02
C LEU A 637 24.83 -18.09 30.11
N PHE A 638 24.27 -18.31 31.31
CA PHE A 638 22.85 -18.61 31.50
C PHE A 638 21.92 -17.52 30.94
N ILE A 639 22.41 -16.28 30.82
CA ILE A 639 21.64 -15.15 30.26
C ILE A 639 21.51 -15.22 28.73
N VAL A 640 22.30 -16.07 28.06
CA VAL A 640 22.33 -16.23 26.60
C VAL A 640 21.40 -17.39 26.19
N PRO A 641 20.18 -17.12 25.71
CA PRO A 641 19.22 -18.15 25.30
C PRO A 641 19.54 -18.67 23.89
N LYS A 642 18.88 -19.76 23.47
CA LYS A 642 18.91 -20.15 22.05
C LYS A 642 18.14 -19.14 21.20
N ILE A 643 18.62 -18.90 19.98
CA ILE A 643 18.00 -17.95 19.05
C ILE A 643 16.65 -18.49 18.56
N SER A 644 16.53 -19.79 18.29
CA SER A 644 15.24 -20.38 17.90
C SER A 644 14.14 -20.18 18.95
N ASP A 645 14.48 -20.16 20.23
CA ASP A 645 13.52 -19.92 21.32
C ASP A 645 12.99 -18.49 21.33
N ILE A 646 13.81 -17.51 20.92
CA ILE A 646 13.44 -16.10 20.87
C ILE A 646 12.58 -15.78 19.65
N VAL A 647 12.89 -16.39 18.50
CA VAL A 647 12.35 -15.99 17.19
C VAL A 647 10.82 -15.88 17.16
N PRO A 648 10.03 -16.82 17.71
CA PRO A 648 8.57 -16.67 17.76
C PRO A 648 8.12 -15.41 18.52
N PHE A 649 8.74 -15.11 19.65
CA PHE A 649 8.42 -13.94 20.47
C PHE A 649 8.87 -12.64 19.80
N LEU A 650 10.05 -12.64 19.18
CA LEU A 650 10.56 -11.48 18.44
C LEU A 650 9.71 -11.18 17.20
N LYS A 651 9.30 -12.20 16.43
CA LYS A 651 8.35 -12.05 15.30
C LYS A 651 7.03 -11.48 15.76
N SER A 652 6.51 -11.96 16.89
CA SER A 652 5.29 -11.42 17.51
C SER A 652 5.45 -9.95 17.92
N ALA A 653 6.54 -9.61 18.60
CA ALA A 653 6.85 -8.25 19.03
C ALA A 653 6.96 -7.29 17.84
N ILE A 654 7.62 -7.72 16.75
CA ILE A 654 7.72 -6.95 15.51
C ILE A 654 6.36 -6.75 14.84
N LYS A 655 5.48 -7.75 14.84
CA LYS A 655 4.10 -7.59 14.35
C LYS A 655 3.35 -6.52 15.15
N LEU A 656 3.55 -6.47 16.47
CA LEU A 656 3.00 -5.40 17.32
C LEU A 656 3.58 -4.03 16.94
N CYS A 657 4.90 -3.92 16.76
CA CYS A 657 5.52 -2.67 16.32
C CYS A 657 4.93 -2.19 14.98
N LYS A 658 4.80 -3.09 13.99
CA LYS A 658 4.18 -2.76 12.69
C LYS A 658 2.73 -2.30 12.82
N LYS A 659 1.95 -2.94 13.69
CA LYS A 659 0.54 -2.56 13.96
C LYS A 659 0.43 -1.19 14.64
N ALA A 660 1.37 -0.88 15.53
CA ALA A 660 1.42 0.37 16.28
C ALA A 660 2.21 1.49 15.57
N ASN A 661 2.75 1.23 14.37
CA ASN A 661 3.61 2.14 13.62
C ASN A 661 4.84 2.62 14.40
N ILE A 662 5.47 1.68 15.13
CA ILE A 662 6.76 1.87 15.80
C ILE A 662 7.88 1.45 14.84
N GLU A 663 8.89 2.31 14.69
CA GLU A 663 10.13 1.99 13.99
C GLU A 663 10.96 1.01 14.83
N PHE A 664 11.57 0.03 14.16
CA PHE A 664 12.44 -0.92 14.85
C PHE A 664 13.63 -1.34 13.99
N ASN A 665 14.71 -1.73 14.67
CA ASN A 665 15.93 -2.27 14.10
C ASN A 665 16.35 -3.56 14.83
N ILE A 666 16.99 -4.48 14.11
CA ILE A 666 17.57 -5.72 14.64
C ILE A 666 19.08 -5.68 14.32
N PRO A 667 19.94 -5.34 15.29
CA PRO A 667 21.38 -5.27 15.03
C PRO A 667 21.95 -6.64 14.68
N ASP A 668 22.53 -6.76 13.50
CA ASP A 668 23.16 -7.99 13.00
C ASP A 668 24.38 -8.37 13.83
N ARG A 669 25.24 -7.40 14.19
CA ARG A 669 26.41 -7.58 15.05
C ARG A 669 26.09 -7.98 16.49
N CYS A 670 24.82 -7.89 16.90
CA CYS A 670 24.41 -8.37 18.20
C CYS A 670 24.14 -9.86 18.22
N GLY A 671 24.09 -10.56 17.06
CA GLY A 671 24.23 -12.01 16.99
C GLY A 671 22.99 -12.81 16.59
N ILE A 672 21.99 -12.23 15.91
CA ILE A 672 20.87 -12.99 15.30
C ILE A 672 21.16 -13.20 13.80
N PRO A 673 21.40 -14.44 13.33
CA PRO A 673 21.56 -14.71 11.90
C PRO A 673 20.28 -14.48 11.11
N ILE A 674 20.45 -14.09 9.84
CA ILE A 674 19.36 -13.71 8.93
C ILE A 674 18.40 -14.89 8.66
N CYS A 675 18.93 -16.12 8.62
CA CYS A 675 18.14 -17.32 8.30
C CYS A 675 17.00 -17.62 9.28
N PHE A 676 17.03 -17.03 10.48
CA PHE A 676 15.92 -17.16 11.44
C PHE A 676 14.72 -16.28 11.08
N MET A 677 14.97 -15.17 10.37
CA MET A 677 13.98 -14.13 10.09
C MET A 677 14.17 -13.52 8.68
N PRO A 678 14.24 -14.35 7.61
CA PRO A 678 14.55 -13.89 6.25
C PRO A 678 13.52 -12.87 5.71
N GLU A 679 12.26 -12.97 6.14
CA GLU A 679 11.19 -12.06 5.73
C GLU A 679 11.34 -10.63 6.31
N TYR A 680 12.27 -10.44 7.25
CA TYR A 680 12.60 -9.16 7.88
C TYR A 680 13.98 -8.64 7.49
N LEU A 681 14.57 -9.14 6.39
CA LEU A 681 15.92 -8.78 5.92
C LEU A 681 16.20 -7.26 5.91
N ASN A 682 15.22 -6.44 5.53
CA ASN A 682 15.36 -4.98 5.44
C ASN A 682 15.46 -4.25 6.80
N TYR A 683 15.23 -4.96 7.92
CA TYR A 683 15.26 -4.42 9.28
C TYR A 683 16.53 -4.81 10.06
N PHE A 684 17.46 -5.52 9.43
CA PHE A 684 18.80 -5.76 9.99
C PHE A 684 19.72 -4.55 9.73
N ASP A 685 20.63 -4.25 10.66
CA ASP A 685 21.47 -3.04 10.61
C ASP A 685 22.51 -3.05 9.45
N ALA A 686 23.12 -1.89 9.20
CA ALA A 686 23.87 -1.56 7.99
C ALA A 686 25.23 -2.27 7.78
N SER A 687 25.67 -3.20 8.67
CA SER A 687 26.91 -3.97 8.42
C SER A 687 26.83 -4.79 7.13
N LEU A 688 25.61 -5.16 6.77
CA LEU A 688 25.18 -5.74 5.48
C LEU A 688 25.60 -4.95 4.23
N LYS A 689 25.95 -3.66 4.33
CA LYS A 689 26.14 -2.77 3.16
C LYS A 689 27.59 -2.38 2.85
N ASN A 690 28.53 -2.59 3.77
CA ASN A 690 29.87 -1.99 3.65
C ASN A 690 31.02 -3.00 3.54
N ASN A 691 30.77 -4.31 3.34
CA ASN A 691 31.82 -5.35 3.32
C ASN A 691 32.83 -5.16 4.47
N ILE A 692 32.35 -4.75 5.66
CA ILE A 692 33.23 -4.56 6.81
C ILE A 692 33.64 -5.97 7.23
N LYS A 693 34.95 -6.23 7.21
CA LYS A 693 35.56 -7.52 7.60
C LYS A 693 34.80 -8.14 8.77
N LYS A 694 34.41 -9.41 8.60
CA LYS A 694 33.90 -10.29 9.66
C LYS A 694 34.69 -10.03 10.93
N THR A 695 34.00 -9.64 12.00
CA THR A 695 34.65 -9.43 13.29
C THR A 695 35.29 -10.76 13.73
N ARG A 696 36.44 -10.72 14.43
CA ARG A 696 37.19 -11.93 14.83
C ARG A 696 36.38 -12.91 15.69
N ASP A 697 35.22 -12.48 16.21
CA ASP A 697 34.45 -13.19 17.22
C ASP A 697 33.18 -13.88 16.69
N HIS A 698 32.89 -13.81 15.38
CA HIS A 698 31.76 -14.53 14.76
C HIS A 698 32.22 -15.64 13.80
N ILE A 699 31.43 -16.73 13.69
CA ILE A 699 31.74 -17.92 12.89
C ILE A 699 30.49 -18.44 12.13
N MET A 700 30.73 -19.05 10.96
CA MET A 700 29.69 -19.64 10.09
C MET A 700 29.65 -21.17 10.25
N GLY A 701 28.47 -21.77 10.12
CA GLY A 701 28.32 -23.23 10.07
C GLY A 701 28.60 -23.80 8.69
N GLU A 702 28.90 -25.10 8.61
CA GLU A 702 29.24 -25.81 7.37
C GLU A 702 28.12 -25.69 6.31
N ASN A 703 26.85 -25.86 6.73
CA ASN A 703 25.70 -25.79 5.83
C ASN A 703 25.41 -24.38 5.27
N CYS A 704 26.03 -23.33 5.82
CA CYS A 704 25.80 -21.97 5.33
C CYS A 704 26.40 -21.72 3.94
N ILE A 705 27.40 -22.52 3.52
CA ILE A 705 28.13 -22.34 2.26
C ILE A 705 27.19 -22.33 1.04
N ASN A 706 26.09 -23.09 1.10
CA ASN A 706 25.12 -23.22 0.00
C ASN A 706 23.91 -22.26 0.14
N CYS A 707 23.98 -21.26 1.01
CA CYS A 707 22.88 -20.34 1.25
C CYS A 707 22.98 -19.11 0.33
N ASP A 708 21.86 -18.75 -0.32
CA ASP A 708 21.71 -17.54 -1.15
C ASP A 708 22.06 -16.22 -0.42
N LEU A 709 22.22 -16.26 0.92
CA LEU A 709 22.53 -15.12 1.78
C LEU A 709 23.88 -15.24 2.50
N TYR A 710 24.76 -16.18 2.11
CA TYR A 710 26.04 -16.45 2.79
C TYR A 710 26.91 -15.19 2.98
N ASP A 711 27.14 -14.42 1.92
CA ASP A 711 28.00 -13.22 1.94
C ASP A 711 27.41 -12.05 2.75
N LYS A 712 26.14 -12.17 3.14
CA LYS A 712 25.38 -11.14 3.82
C LYS A 712 25.23 -11.42 5.32
N CYS A 713 25.71 -12.55 5.83
CA CYS A 713 25.50 -12.94 7.21
C CYS A 713 26.82 -12.99 7.99
N ASP A 714 26.87 -12.38 9.19
CA ASP A 714 28.02 -12.45 10.11
C ASP A 714 28.13 -13.81 10.82
N GLY A 715 27.05 -14.60 10.84
CA GLY A 715 27.01 -15.90 11.51
C GLY A 715 26.70 -15.79 13.01
N LEU A 716 27.19 -16.76 13.78
CA LEU A 716 26.99 -16.83 15.24
C LEU A 716 28.23 -16.33 15.98
N TRP A 717 28.06 -15.74 17.16
CA TRP A 717 29.20 -15.50 18.06
C TRP A 717 29.92 -16.83 18.36
N LYS A 718 31.25 -16.83 18.37
CA LYS A 718 32.06 -18.02 18.69
C LYS A 718 31.63 -18.64 20.02
N VAL A 719 31.47 -17.82 21.06
CA VAL A 719 31.01 -18.27 22.39
C VAL A 719 29.58 -18.83 22.37
N TYR A 720 28.71 -18.36 21.46
CA TYR A 720 27.37 -18.93 21.29
C TYR A 720 27.46 -20.30 20.60
N ALA A 721 28.23 -20.40 19.53
CA ALA A 721 28.41 -21.64 18.78
C ALA A 721 29.12 -22.71 19.62
N ASP A 722 30.10 -22.33 20.45
CA ASP A 722 30.74 -23.23 21.43
C ASP A 722 29.72 -23.80 22.44
N LYS A 723 28.65 -23.06 22.73
CA LYS A 723 27.59 -23.46 23.68
C LYS A 723 26.47 -24.29 23.04
N TYR A 724 26.03 -23.95 21.83
CA TYR A 724 24.81 -24.50 21.22
C TYR A 724 25.00 -25.17 19.84
N GLY A 725 26.18 -25.06 19.22
CA GLY A 725 26.44 -25.58 17.88
C GLY A 725 25.80 -24.77 16.75
N PHE A 726 25.67 -25.39 15.57
CA PHE A 726 25.19 -24.76 14.33
C PHE A 726 23.82 -25.29 13.84
N ASP A 727 23.23 -26.27 14.54
CA ASP A 727 22.06 -27.03 14.07
C ASP A 727 20.80 -26.17 13.85
N GLU A 728 20.72 -25.00 14.48
CA GLU A 728 19.57 -24.10 14.37
C GLU A 728 19.54 -23.28 13.05
N LEU A 729 20.61 -23.31 12.25
CA LEU A 729 20.74 -22.51 11.02
C LEU A 729 19.95 -23.11 9.84
N LYS A 730 19.41 -22.26 8.95
CA LYS A 730 18.55 -22.65 7.81
C LYS A 730 19.00 -22.04 6.47
N ILE A 731 18.62 -22.67 5.35
CA ILE A 731 18.90 -22.27 3.96
C ILE A 731 17.64 -21.62 3.32
N ILE A 732 17.78 -20.64 2.41
CA ILE A 732 16.68 -19.82 1.82
C ILE A 732 16.67 -19.85 0.26
N ASN A 733 15.49 -20.03 -0.40
CA ASN A 733 15.22 -20.09 -1.88
C ASN A 733 13.96 -19.24 -2.33
N LYS A 734 13.70 -18.90 -3.62
CA LYS A 734 12.99 -17.64 -4.06
C LYS A 734 11.59 -17.62 -4.82
N SER A 735 10.69 -18.63 -4.87
CA SER A 735 9.62 -18.68 -5.94
C SER A 735 8.11 -18.99 -5.62
N GLU A 736 7.30 -18.16 -4.94
CA GLU A 736 5.82 -18.34 -4.84
C GLU A 736 5.03 -17.01 -4.64
N ASN A 737 4.14 -16.56 -5.57
CA ASN A 737 3.01 -15.60 -5.34
C ASN A 737 2.18 -15.20 -6.62
N GLU A 738 1.01 -15.83 -6.88
CA GLU A 738 -0.09 -15.37 -7.78
C GLU A 738 -1.46 -15.47 -7.06
N GLY A 739 -2.47 -14.65 -7.41
CA GLY A 739 -3.70 -14.39 -6.62
C GLY A 739 -4.65 -15.56 -6.29
N MET A 740 -5.48 -15.39 -5.23
CA MET A 740 -6.27 -16.45 -4.59
C MET A 740 -7.47 -16.98 -5.39
N LYS A 741 -7.52 -18.30 -5.62
CA LYS A 741 -8.70 -19.05 -6.08
C LYS A 741 -9.19 -19.98 -4.97
N GLN A 742 -10.50 -20.00 -4.73
CA GLN A 742 -11.11 -20.82 -3.67
C GLN A 742 -11.89 -22.00 -4.28
N GLY A 743 -11.56 -23.21 -3.82
CA GLY A 743 -12.29 -24.43 -4.11
C GLY A 743 -13.38 -24.69 -3.08
N ILE A 744 -14.53 -25.19 -3.52
CA ILE A 744 -15.63 -25.67 -2.68
C ILE A 744 -15.70 -27.18 -2.86
N VAL A 745 -15.68 -27.91 -1.75
CA VAL A 745 -15.75 -29.38 -1.76
C VAL A 745 -16.88 -29.84 -0.85
N GLY A 746 -17.83 -30.56 -1.44
CA GLY A 746 -18.88 -31.27 -0.71
C GLY A 746 -18.47 -32.72 -0.47
N ILE A 747 -18.22 -33.07 0.79
CA ILE A 747 -17.71 -34.41 1.17
C ILE A 747 -18.72 -35.25 1.93
N SER A 748 -19.84 -34.67 2.39
CA SER A 748 -20.84 -35.35 3.20
C SER A 748 -22.23 -35.16 2.60
N THR A 749 -23.04 -36.21 2.69
CA THR A 749 -24.47 -36.23 2.37
C THR A 749 -25.31 -36.43 3.65
N ASN A 750 -24.65 -36.56 4.81
CA ASN A 750 -25.30 -36.79 6.10
C ASN A 750 -25.34 -35.51 6.94
N CYS A 751 -26.49 -35.24 7.55
CA CYS A 751 -26.67 -34.07 8.42
C CYS A 751 -27.60 -34.40 9.58
N ASN A 752 -27.21 -33.97 10.78
CA ASN A 752 -27.98 -34.09 12.02
C ASN A 752 -29.02 -32.96 12.21
N GLN A 753 -29.28 -32.16 11.16
CA GLN A 753 -30.33 -31.15 11.09
C GLN A 753 -31.14 -31.33 9.78
N SER A 754 -32.36 -30.81 9.76
CA SER A 754 -33.28 -30.77 8.62
C SER A 754 -33.81 -29.35 8.39
N CYS A 755 -32.90 -28.39 8.22
CA CYS A 755 -33.24 -26.97 8.17
C CYS A 755 -34.25 -26.64 7.07
N ILE A 756 -35.23 -25.79 7.39
CA ILE A 756 -36.32 -25.39 6.48
C ILE A 756 -35.83 -24.73 5.18
N PHE A 757 -34.65 -24.11 5.19
CA PHE A 757 -34.02 -23.45 4.04
C PHE A 757 -32.78 -24.19 3.50
N CYS A 758 -32.58 -25.46 3.88
CA CYS A 758 -31.38 -26.24 3.52
C CYS A 758 -31.13 -26.22 2.00
N LEU A 759 -29.89 -25.90 1.59
CA LEU A 759 -29.48 -25.96 0.19
C LEU A 759 -29.29 -27.40 -0.28
N ASP A 760 -28.94 -28.30 0.64
CA ASP A 760 -28.56 -29.69 0.37
C ASP A 760 -29.70 -30.70 0.61
N LYS A 761 -30.95 -30.23 0.73
CA LYS A 761 -32.13 -31.09 1.01
C LYS A 761 -32.23 -32.28 0.04
N ASN A 762 -31.84 -32.08 -1.22
CA ASN A 762 -31.96 -33.08 -2.28
C ASN A 762 -30.79 -34.08 -2.35
N ILE A 763 -29.68 -33.80 -1.67
CA ILE A 763 -28.53 -34.72 -1.61
C ILE A 763 -28.43 -35.44 -0.27
N LYS A 764 -29.29 -35.09 0.70
CA LYS A 764 -29.27 -35.69 2.02
C LYS A 764 -29.62 -37.18 1.95
N GLY A 765 -28.76 -38.03 2.49
CA GLY A 765 -28.94 -39.49 2.50
C GLY A 765 -28.54 -40.20 1.21
N LEU A 766 -27.97 -39.50 0.22
CA LEU A 766 -27.28 -40.15 -0.90
C LEU A 766 -25.99 -40.83 -0.43
N GLU A 767 -25.44 -41.74 -1.24
CA GLU A 767 -24.14 -42.35 -0.96
C GLU A 767 -23.03 -41.29 -0.93
N GLU A 768 -22.18 -41.33 0.10
CA GLU A 768 -21.05 -40.42 0.24
C GLU A 768 -19.93 -40.80 -0.74
N PRO A 769 -19.21 -39.84 -1.35
CA PRO A 769 -18.07 -40.15 -2.21
C PRO A 769 -17.00 -40.91 -1.43
N SER A 770 -16.30 -41.84 -2.08
CA SER A 770 -15.16 -42.55 -1.48
C SER A 770 -13.99 -41.60 -1.19
N PHE A 771 -13.10 -42.01 -0.28
CA PHE A 771 -11.90 -41.22 0.07
C PHE A 771 -11.03 -40.90 -1.16
N GLU A 772 -10.89 -41.85 -2.09
CA GLU A 772 -10.09 -41.68 -3.31
C GLU A 772 -10.75 -40.70 -4.31
N GLU A 773 -12.08 -40.68 -4.40
CA GLU A 773 -12.79 -39.68 -5.21
C GLU A 773 -12.60 -38.27 -4.64
N VAL A 774 -12.62 -38.13 -3.31
CA VAL A 774 -12.36 -36.86 -2.64
C VAL A 774 -10.92 -36.37 -2.89
N LYS A 775 -9.92 -37.26 -2.81
CA LYS A 775 -8.52 -36.92 -3.14
C LYS A 775 -8.38 -36.41 -4.57
N LYS A 776 -8.98 -37.13 -5.53
CA LYS A 776 -8.96 -36.74 -6.94
C LYS A 776 -9.55 -35.35 -7.15
N SER A 777 -10.66 -35.04 -6.49
CA SER A 777 -11.27 -33.71 -6.51
C SER A 777 -10.35 -32.62 -5.92
N ILE A 778 -9.65 -32.90 -4.82
CA ILE A 778 -8.69 -31.98 -4.23
C ILE A 778 -7.51 -31.73 -5.17
N ASP A 779 -6.98 -32.77 -5.81
CA ASP A 779 -5.88 -32.65 -6.78
C ASP A 779 -6.31 -31.85 -8.02
N ASP A 780 -7.52 -32.09 -8.54
CA ASP A 780 -8.11 -31.31 -9.64
C ASP A 780 -8.26 -29.82 -9.28
N LEU A 781 -8.61 -29.51 -8.02
CA LEU A 781 -8.67 -28.14 -7.53
C LEU A 781 -7.28 -27.50 -7.44
N LYS A 782 -6.26 -28.23 -6.99
CA LYS A 782 -4.86 -27.74 -6.97
C LYS A 782 -4.36 -27.45 -8.38
N ILE A 783 -4.63 -28.32 -9.35
CA ILE A 783 -4.30 -28.11 -10.77
C ILE A 783 -4.96 -26.83 -11.32
N LYS A 784 -6.17 -26.49 -10.83
CA LYS A 784 -6.87 -25.26 -11.20
C LYS A 784 -6.37 -24.01 -10.44
N ASN A 785 -5.26 -24.11 -9.71
CA ASN A 785 -4.64 -23.12 -8.81
C ASN A 785 -5.52 -22.70 -7.62
N ALA A 786 -6.35 -23.59 -7.08
CA ALA A 786 -7.00 -23.32 -5.80
C ALA A 786 -5.94 -23.25 -4.68
N ASN A 787 -5.89 -22.16 -3.94
CA ASN A 787 -5.01 -21.99 -2.79
C ASN A 787 -5.75 -21.94 -1.45
N SER A 788 -7.08 -22.03 -1.48
CA SER A 788 -7.90 -22.38 -0.32
C SER A 788 -9.04 -23.33 -0.70
N ILE A 789 -9.47 -24.17 0.25
CA ILE A 789 -10.63 -25.05 0.15
C ILE A 789 -11.64 -24.73 1.26
N VAL A 790 -12.91 -24.70 0.88
CA VAL A 790 -14.04 -24.58 1.80
C VAL A 790 -14.85 -25.88 1.78
N TYR A 791 -14.91 -26.56 2.91
CA TYR A 791 -15.78 -27.72 3.09
C TYR A 791 -17.23 -27.25 3.20
N MET A 792 -18.06 -27.64 2.24
CA MET A 792 -19.47 -27.24 2.15
C MET A 792 -20.32 -28.36 1.55
N SER A 793 -21.12 -29.04 2.38
CA SER A 793 -22.25 -29.91 2.00
C SER A 793 -22.68 -30.65 3.27
N CYS A 794 -23.97 -30.58 3.63
CA CYS A 794 -24.53 -31.22 4.82
C CYS A 794 -23.67 -30.96 6.09
N GLU A 795 -23.42 -31.94 6.97
CA GLU A 795 -22.50 -31.78 8.10
C GLU A 795 -21.25 -32.64 7.88
N SER A 796 -20.13 -31.98 7.56
CA SER A 796 -18.88 -32.66 7.22
C SER A 796 -18.27 -33.41 8.41
N LEU A 797 -18.51 -32.95 9.64
CA LEU A 797 -17.99 -33.60 10.84
C LEU A 797 -18.65 -34.94 11.19
N LEU A 798 -19.74 -35.33 10.51
CA LEU A 798 -20.35 -36.66 10.67
C LEU A 798 -19.63 -37.74 9.86
N ARG A 799 -18.79 -37.35 8.90
CA ARG A 799 -18.08 -38.27 8.02
C ARG A 799 -16.93 -38.96 8.77
N LYS A 800 -16.81 -40.28 8.64
CA LYS A 800 -15.88 -41.11 9.43
C LYS A 800 -14.40 -40.78 9.18
N ASP A 801 -14.02 -40.56 7.93
CA ASP A 801 -12.68 -40.27 7.42
C ASP A 801 -12.41 -38.75 7.21
N PHE A 802 -13.21 -37.86 7.83
CA PHE A 802 -13.05 -36.41 7.69
C PHE A 802 -11.64 -35.92 8.04
N TYR A 803 -11.06 -36.45 9.12
CA TYR A 803 -9.73 -36.05 9.59
C TYR A 803 -8.62 -36.51 8.65
N ASP A 804 -8.80 -37.65 7.98
CA ASP A 804 -7.86 -38.15 6.98
C ASP A 804 -7.90 -37.27 5.71
N ILE A 805 -9.09 -36.83 5.31
CA ILE A 805 -9.28 -35.85 4.21
C ILE A 805 -8.59 -34.53 4.56
N PHE A 806 -8.77 -34.03 5.79
CA PHE A 806 -8.13 -32.81 6.25
C PHE A 806 -6.60 -32.90 6.19
N SER A 807 -6.03 -33.98 6.72
CA SER A 807 -4.58 -34.21 6.69
C SER A 807 -4.04 -34.33 5.26
N TYR A 808 -4.83 -34.91 4.34
CA TYR A 808 -4.46 -34.95 2.93
C TYR A 808 -4.39 -33.54 2.31
N VAL A 809 -5.40 -32.69 2.53
CA VAL A 809 -5.39 -31.31 2.02
C VAL A 809 -4.23 -30.49 2.62
N GLU A 810 -3.93 -30.70 3.89
CA GLU A 810 -2.82 -30.03 4.57
C GLU A 810 -1.47 -30.40 3.92
N SER A 811 -1.27 -31.67 3.55
CA SER A 811 -0.06 -32.11 2.84
C SER A 811 0.15 -31.42 1.49
N LYS A 812 -0.90 -30.84 0.90
CA LYS A 812 -0.87 -30.08 -0.37
C LYS A 812 -0.67 -28.58 -0.16
N GLN A 813 -0.51 -28.12 1.09
CA GLN A 813 -0.34 -26.73 1.49
C GLN A 813 -1.48 -25.85 0.96
N ILE A 814 -2.72 -26.30 1.15
CA ILE A 814 -3.93 -25.56 0.77
C ILE A 814 -4.61 -25.09 2.05
N GLU A 815 -4.94 -23.79 2.13
CA GLU A 815 -5.63 -23.23 3.29
C GLU A 815 -7.05 -23.81 3.40
N GLN A 816 -7.50 -24.14 4.61
CA GLN A 816 -8.75 -24.90 4.82
C GLN A 816 -9.75 -24.12 5.68
N LYS A 817 -11.02 -24.09 5.27
CA LYS A 817 -12.13 -23.52 6.04
C LYS A 817 -13.32 -24.50 6.11
N LEU A 818 -13.83 -24.74 7.31
CA LEU A 818 -14.98 -25.62 7.54
C LEU A 818 -16.25 -24.81 7.75
N ILE A 819 -17.30 -25.11 6.98
CA ILE A 819 -18.66 -24.66 7.28
C ILE A 819 -19.37 -25.77 8.05
N THR A 820 -19.90 -25.45 9.22
CA THR A 820 -20.58 -26.43 10.09
C THR A 820 -21.82 -25.81 10.74
N ASN A 821 -22.77 -26.65 11.14
CA ASN A 821 -23.86 -26.24 12.01
C ASN A 821 -23.43 -26.08 13.47
N GLY A 822 -22.20 -26.47 13.83
CA GLY A 822 -21.58 -26.19 15.13
C GLY A 822 -22.05 -27.08 16.28
N THR A 823 -23.04 -27.95 16.09
CA THR A 823 -23.57 -28.81 17.16
C THR A 823 -22.53 -29.83 17.65
N LEU A 824 -21.75 -30.42 16.74
CA LEU A 824 -20.70 -31.40 17.06
C LEU A 824 -19.48 -30.79 17.76
N LEU A 825 -19.31 -29.47 17.71
CA LEU A 825 -18.25 -28.77 18.44
C LEU A 825 -18.46 -28.81 19.96
N SER A 826 -19.67 -29.14 20.42
CA SER A 826 -19.94 -29.41 21.84
C SER A 826 -19.29 -30.70 22.36
N ASN A 827 -18.99 -31.64 21.47
CA ASN A 827 -18.30 -32.87 21.83
C ASN A 827 -16.79 -32.61 21.92
N LYS A 828 -16.24 -32.70 23.14
CA LYS A 828 -14.84 -32.39 23.43
C LYS A 828 -13.86 -33.26 22.61
N THR A 829 -14.17 -34.53 22.38
CA THR A 829 -13.35 -35.41 21.55
C THR A 829 -13.31 -34.98 20.09
N VAL A 830 -14.44 -34.56 19.52
CA VAL A 830 -14.50 -34.02 18.14
C VAL A 830 -13.71 -32.73 18.06
N PHE A 831 -13.89 -31.83 19.03
CA PHE A 831 -13.22 -30.54 19.10
C PHE A 831 -11.69 -30.67 19.24
N ASP A 832 -11.21 -31.55 20.12
CA ASP A 832 -9.78 -31.78 20.33
C ASP A 832 -9.11 -32.42 19.10
N LYS A 833 -9.84 -33.28 18.37
CA LYS A 833 -9.36 -33.80 17.08
C LYS A 833 -9.21 -32.68 16.03
N LEU A 834 -10.13 -31.70 15.99
CA LEU A 834 -10.00 -30.54 15.08
C LEU A 834 -8.77 -29.69 15.42
N ILE A 835 -8.51 -29.49 16.71
CA ILE A 835 -7.30 -28.81 17.17
C ILE A 835 -6.06 -29.55 16.70
N LYS A 836 -6.02 -30.87 16.90
CA LYS A 836 -4.90 -31.75 16.56
C LYS A 836 -4.56 -31.75 15.07
N VAL A 837 -5.57 -31.75 14.19
CA VAL A 837 -5.32 -31.73 12.74
C VAL A 837 -4.92 -30.35 12.23
N GLY A 838 -5.10 -29.27 13.01
CA GLY A 838 -4.66 -27.93 12.65
C GLY A 838 -5.72 -27.04 11.99
N LEU A 839 -7.00 -27.44 11.98
CA LEU A 839 -8.08 -26.59 11.48
C LEU A 839 -8.24 -25.37 12.39
N ARG A 840 -8.16 -24.15 11.83
CA ARG A 840 -8.37 -22.89 12.57
C ARG A 840 -9.43 -21.96 11.99
N LYS A 841 -10.00 -22.25 10.82
CA LYS A 841 -11.02 -21.39 10.20
C LYS A 841 -12.39 -22.05 10.20
N LEU A 842 -13.32 -21.49 10.98
CA LEU A 842 -14.67 -22.03 11.18
C LEU A 842 -15.72 -21.02 10.71
N ALA A 843 -16.68 -21.50 9.92
CA ALA A 843 -17.90 -20.78 9.60
C ALA A 843 -19.09 -21.50 10.24
N ILE A 844 -19.69 -20.89 11.27
CA ILE A 844 -20.73 -21.52 12.09
C ILE A 844 -22.09 -20.94 11.72
N SER A 845 -23.03 -21.81 11.39
CA SER A 845 -24.39 -21.42 10.99
C SER A 845 -25.27 -21.16 12.22
N ILE A 846 -25.77 -19.92 12.35
CA ILE A 846 -26.50 -19.43 13.53
C ILE A 846 -27.86 -18.88 13.12
N HIS A 847 -28.95 -19.51 13.57
CA HIS A 847 -30.29 -19.21 13.00
C HIS A 847 -31.37 -18.92 14.03
N SER A 848 -31.09 -19.23 15.31
CA SER A 848 -32.08 -19.33 16.38
C SER A 848 -31.59 -18.58 17.62
N TYR A 849 -32.53 -18.11 18.45
CA TYR A 849 -32.26 -17.37 19.69
C TYR A 849 -32.63 -18.16 20.96
N ASP A 850 -33.30 -19.30 20.81
CA ASP A 850 -33.66 -20.25 21.87
C ASP A 850 -33.82 -21.67 21.29
N GLU A 851 -34.11 -22.67 22.14
CA GLU A 851 -34.30 -24.06 21.68
C GLU A 851 -35.56 -24.24 20.83
N LYS A 852 -36.66 -23.54 21.16
CA LYS A 852 -37.92 -23.65 20.41
C LYS A 852 -37.74 -23.20 18.96
N SER A 853 -37.16 -22.02 18.75
CA SER A 853 -36.84 -21.52 17.41
C SER A 853 -35.77 -22.38 16.71
N SER A 854 -34.92 -23.08 17.46
CA SER A 854 -33.97 -24.05 16.88
C SER A 854 -34.65 -25.31 16.37
N GLU A 855 -35.58 -25.89 17.13
CA GLU A 855 -36.39 -27.02 16.69
C GLU A 855 -37.20 -26.64 15.44
N GLU A 856 -37.86 -25.48 15.45
CA GLU A 856 -38.67 -25.01 14.32
C GLU A 856 -37.84 -24.76 13.04
N ILE A 857 -36.65 -24.17 13.16
CA ILE A 857 -35.83 -23.79 12.01
C ILE A 857 -34.96 -24.96 11.52
N THR A 858 -34.36 -25.71 12.43
CA THR A 858 -33.34 -26.73 12.14
C THR A 858 -33.88 -28.15 12.21
N GLY A 859 -35.07 -28.38 12.79
CA GLY A 859 -35.64 -29.70 13.02
C GLY A 859 -34.95 -30.52 14.12
N ASN A 860 -34.12 -29.90 14.97
CA ASN A 860 -33.37 -30.57 16.04
C ASN A 860 -33.58 -29.88 17.40
N ARG A 861 -34.15 -30.64 18.36
CA ARG A 861 -34.59 -30.20 19.71
C ARG A 861 -33.52 -29.68 20.66
N ASN A 862 -32.24 -29.98 20.40
CA ASN A 862 -31.12 -29.61 21.29
C ASN A 862 -30.04 -28.80 20.56
N SER A 863 -30.33 -28.33 19.35
CA SER A 863 -29.32 -27.72 18.50
C SER A 863 -28.78 -26.42 19.10
N PHE A 864 -29.61 -25.61 19.76
CA PHE A 864 -29.18 -24.32 20.30
C PHE A 864 -28.20 -24.51 21.47
N SER A 865 -28.52 -25.36 22.44
CA SER A 865 -27.64 -25.64 23.60
C SER A 865 -26.34 -26.32 23.18
N MET A 866 -26.37 -27.18 22.16
CA MET A 866 -25.15 -27.77 21.59
C MET A 866 -24.28 -26.70 20.92
N GLN A 867 -24.86 -25.82 20.11
CA GLN A 867 -24.12 -24.70 19.51
C GLN A 867 -23.49 -23.80 20.57
N MET A 868 -24.23 -23.43 21.62
CA MET A 868 -23.71 -22.60 22.72
C MET A 868 -22.54 -23.26 23.45
N ARG A 869 -22.62 -24.57 23.72
CA ARG A 869 -21.50 -25.33 24.32
C ARG A 869 -20.29 -25.41 23.38
N GLY A 870 -20.50 -25.61 22.09
CA GLY A 870 -19.43 -25.59 21.10
C GLY A 870 -18.68 -24.25 21.05
N LEU A 871 -19.41 -23.15 21.15
CA LEU A 871 -18.81 -21.80 21.22
C LEU A 871 -18.06 -21.56 22.52
N GLN A 872 -18.53 -22.10 23.63
CA GLN A 872 -17.78 -22.07 24.89
C GLN A 872 -16.45 -22.80 24.77
N ASN A 873 -16.43 -23.98 24.14
CA ASN A 873 -15.18 -24.71 23.86
C ASN A 873 -14.21 -23.87 23.00
N ILE A 874 -14.72 -23.22 21.95
CA ILE A 874 -13.90 -22.33 21.10
C ILE A 874 -13.39 -21.13 21.88
N SER A 875 -14.26 -20.45 22.62
CA SER A 875 -13.89 -19.25 23.38
C SER A 875 -12.87 -19.58 24.46
N GLN A 876 -13.04 -20.69 25.16
CA GLN A 876 -12.08 -21.18 26.15
C GLN A 876 -10.72 -21.46 25.49
N TYR A 877 -10.71 -22.19 24.38
CA TYR A 877 -9.48 -22.48 23.65
C TYR A 877 -8.78 -21.19 23.16
N ASN A 878 -9.52 -20.23 22.61
CA ASN A 878 -8.97 -18.94 22.15
C ASN A 878 -8.43 -18.06 23.29
N LEU A 879 -8.97 -18.22 24.50
CA LEU A 879 -8.47 -17.55 25.71
C LEU A 879 -7.18 -18.20 26.21
N GLU A 880 -7.15 -19.54 26.22
CA GLU A 880 -5.98 -20.33 26.62
C GLU A 880 -4.83 -20.23 25.59
N ASN A 881 -5.14 -20.01 24.30
CA ASN A 881 -4.18 -20.05 23.19
C ASN A 881 -4.22 -18.77 22.34
N PRO A 882 -3.76 -17.61 22.85
CA PRO A 882 -3.97 -16.34 22.18
C PRO A 882 -3.18 -16.14 20.87
N LEU A 883 -2.19 -17.01 20.60
CA LEU A 883 -1.37 -17.01 19.38
C LEU A 883 -1.81 -18.07 18.35
N ASP A 884 -2.69 -18.99 18.75
CA ASP A 884 -3.21 -20.09 17.92
C ASP A 884 -4.74 -20.14 18.06
N LYS A 885 -5.40 -19.07 17.59
CA LYS A 885 -6.85 -18.89 17.75
C LYS A 885 -7.62 -19.43 16.55
N PHE A 886 -8.86 -19.85 16.79
CA PHE A 886 -9.85 -20.00 15.73
C PHE A 886 -10.25 -18.64 15.16
N GLU A 887 -10.18 -18.52 13.84
CA GLU A 887 -10.87 -17.49 13.05
C GLU A 887 -12.33 -17.93 12.86
N ILE A 888 -13.26 -17.11 13.34
CA ILE A 888 -14.68 -17.44 13.40
C ILE A 888 -15.47 -16.52 12.46
N GLU A 889 -16.28 -17.13 11.60
CA GLU A 889 -17.32 -16.46 10.82
C GLU A 889 -18.69 -16.98 11.25
N LEU A 890 -19.56 -16.12 11.75
CA LEU A 890 -20.95 -16.48 12.05
C LEU A 890 -21.81 -16.27 10.80
N ARG A 891 -22.65 -17.24 10.47
CA ARG A 891 -23.53 -17.22 9.29
C ARG A 891 -24.99 -17.22 9.68
N LEU A 892 -25.65 -16.09 9.47
CA LEU A 892 -27.08 -15.92 9.75
C LEU A 892 -27.89 -15.94 8.47
N VAL A 893 -28.87 -16.84 8.37
CA VAL A 893 -29.85 -16.85 7.27
C VAL A 893 -31.16 -16.26 7.79
N VAL A 894 -31.48 -15.06 7.32
CA VAL A 894 -32.70 -14.30 7.67
C VAL A 894 -33.89 -14.91 6.94
N ASN A 895 -34.86 -15.38 7.72
CA ASN A 895 -36.06 -16.08 7.28
C ASN A 895 -37.30 -15.59 8.08
N LYS A 896 -38.49 -16.05 7.69
CA LYS A 896 -39.76 -15.63 8.30
C LYS A 896 -39.83 -15.86 9.82
N TYR A 897 -39.19 -16.90 10.34
CA TYR A 897 -39.28 -17.25 11.77
C TYR A 897 -38.31 -16.48 12.65
N ASN A 898 -37.23 -15.93 12.09
CA ASN A 898 -36.17 -15.30 12.89
C ASN A 898 -36.03 -13.78 12.68
N ILE A 899 -36.73 -13.21 11.69
CA ILE A 899 -36.63 -11.78 11.35
C ILE A 899 -37.00 -10.83 12.51
N MET A 900 -37.91 -11.25 13.39
CA MET A 900 -38.34 -10.45 14.54
C MET A 900 -37.30 -10.38 15.67
N ASN A 901 -36.36 -11.33 15.71
CA ASN A 901 -35.45 -11.54 16.84
C ASN A 901 -33.97 -11.53 16.44
N LEU A 902 -33.61 -10.92 15.30
CA LEU A 902 -32.24 -10.88 14.79
C LEU A 902 -31.23 -10.31 15.80
N ASN A 903 -31.65 -9.29 16.58
CA ASN A 903 -30.82 -8.69 17.63
C ASN A 903 -30.46 -9.73 18.71
N GLU A 904 -31.46 -10.48 19.21
CA GLU A 904 -31.25 -11.48 20.27
C GLU A 904 -30.39 -12.65 19.79
N ILE A 905 -30.53 -13.05 18.52
CA ILE A 905 -29.64 -14.04 17.92
C ILE A 905 -28.20 -13.55 18.05
N VAL A 906 -27.85 -12.43 17.43
CA VAL A 906 -26.46 -11.95 17.40
C VAL A 906 -25.93 -11.66 18.82
N LYS A 907 -26.77 -11.11 19.70
CA LYS A 907 -26.44 -10.85 21.11
C LYS A 907 -26.02 -12.11 21.87
N ASN A 908 -26.73 -13.23 21.69
CA ASN A 908 -26.37 -14.50 22.32
C ASN A 908 -24.94 -14.91 21.94
N TYR A 909 -24.55 -14.77 20.67
CA TYR A 909 -23.21 -15.15 20.20
C TYR A 909 -22.12 -14.15 20.63
N ILE A 910 -22.40 -12.83 20.60
CA ILE A 910 -21.49 -11.81 21.14
C ILE A 910 -21.16 -12.10 22.61
N SER A 911 -22.16 -12.50 23.41
CA SER A 911 -21.97 -12.77 24.83
C SER A 911 -21.08 -13.99 25.12
N LYS A 912 -21.00 -14.93 24.18
CA LYS A 912 -20.27 -16.20 24.33
C LYS A 912 -18.90 -16.20 23.68
N LEU A 913 -18.68 -15.36 22.68
CA LEU A 913 -17.39 -15.23 22.00
C LEU A 913 -16.59 -14.08 22.60
N ASN A 914 -15.52 -14.39 23.34
CA ASN A 914 -14.60 -13.39 23.88
C ASN A 914 -13.54 -12.95 22.84
N ALA A 915 -13.94 -12.75 21.59
CA ALA A 915 -13.09 -12.33 20.48
C ALA A 915 -13.91 -11.62 19.41
N LYS A 916 -13.25 -10.84 18.55
CA LYS A 916 -13.89 -10.35 17.33
C LYS A 916 -14.06 -11.48 16.32
N PHE A 917 -15.11 -11.41 15.52
CA PHE A 917 -15.44 -12.41 14.51
C PHE A 917 -16.08 -11.76 13.28
N ASP A 918 -16.10 -12.48 12.16
CA ASP A 918 -16.83 -12.07 10.96
C ASP A 918 -18.32 -12.43 11.09
N LEU A 919 -19.21 -11.57 10.60
CA LEU A 919 -20.63 -11.85 10.54
C LEU A 919 -21.12 -11.79 9.09
N LEU A 920 -21.57 -12.94 8.56
CA LEU A 920 -22.19 -13.04 7.24
C LEU A 920 -23.71 -13.21 7.37
N ILE A 921 -24.44 -12.19 6.95
CA ILE A 921 -25.90 -12.14 6.99
C ILE A 921 -26.43 -12.42 5.59
N LYS A 922 -27.24 -13.46 5.46
CA LYS A 922 -27.83 -13.90 4.20
C LYS A 922 -29.34 -13.75 4.24
N LEU A 923 -29.95 -13.24 3.18
CA LEU A 923 -31.40 -13.36 3.00
C LEU A 923 -31.70 -14.70 2.32
N VAL A 924 -32.70 -15.46 2.83
CA VAL A 924 -33.14 -16.73 2.18
C VAL A 924 -33.32 -16.53 0.69
N ARG A 925 -32.74 -17.43 -0.11
CA ARG A 925 -32.80 -17.39 -1.58
C ARG A 925 -34.12 -17.98 -2.08
N PRO A 926 -34.89 -17.26 -2.93
CA PRO A 926 -35.99 -17.85 -3.68
C PRO A 926 -35.42 -18.69 -4.82
N ILE A 927 -35.69 -19.99 -4.78
CA ILE A 927 -35.38 -20.90 -5.89
C ILE A 927 -36.71 -21.41 -6.41
N LYS A 928 -37.03 -21.11 -7.68
CA LYS A 928 -38.27 -21.56 -8.34
C LYS A 928 -38.48 -23.06 -8.12
N ASN A 929 -39.72 -23.45 -7.83
CA ASN A 929 -40.12 -24.84 -7.57
C ASN A 929 -39.52 -25.46 -6.29
N THR A 930 -39.24 -24.66 -5.27
CA THR A 930 -38.83 -25.17 -3.95
C THR A 930 -39.70 -24.58 -2.83
N ASP A 931 -39.84 -25.30 -1.72
CA ASP A 931 -40.56 -24.82 -0.53
C ASP A 931 -39.93 -23.56 0.10
N LYS A 932 -38.76 -23.10 -0.37
CA LYS A 932 -37.96 -22.02 0.24
C LYS A 932 -38.67 -20.67 0.21
N GLU A 933 -39.52 -20.43 -0.79
CA GLU A 933 -40.32 -19.21 -0.88
C GLU A 933 -41.30 -19.07 0.30
N LYS A 934 -41.81 -20.18 0.85
CA LYS A 934 -42.69 -20.21 2.02
C LYS A 934 -42.02 -19.65 3.28
N TYR A 935 -40.69 -19.70 3.34
CA TYR A 935 -39.89 -19.34 4.51
C TYR A 935 -39.21 -17.97 4.37
N MET A 936 -39.47 -17.25 3.28
CA MET A 936 -38.98 -15.89 3.11
C MET A 936 -39.72 -14.91 4.03
N PRO A 937 -39.02 -13.94 4.64
CA PRO A 937 -39.69 -12.87 5.34
C PRO A 937 -40.48 -12.00 4.38
N LEU A 938 -41.62 -11.49 4.82
CA LEU A 938 -42.38 -10.49 4.10
C LEU A 938 -41.58 -9.18 4.07
N SER A 939 -41.68 -8.46 2.96
CA SER A 939 -41.06 -7.13 2.85
C SER A 939 -41.51 -6.16 3.95
N SER A 940 -42.76 -6.25 4.43
CA SER A 940 -43.26 -5.45 5.56
C SER A 940 -42.49 -5.76 6.85
N GLU A 941 -42.14 -7.03 7.07
CA GLU A 941 -41.32 -7.47 8.21
C GLU A 941 -39.88 -6.96 8.05
N ILE A 942 -39.29 -7.03 6.85
CA ILE A 942 -37.95 -6.47 6.57
C ILE A 942 -37.93 -4.97 6.84
N LYS A 943 -38.93 -4.20 6.37
CA LYS A 943 -39.02 -2.76 6.66
C LYS A 943 -39.14 -2.47 8.16
N LYS A 944 -39.89 -3.30 8.89
CA LYS A 944 -40.20 -3.07 10.28
C LYS A 944 -39.00 -3.40 11.20
N TYR A 945 -38.35 -4.53 10.98
CA TYR A 945 -37.37 -5.07 11.94
C TYR A 945 -35.91 -4.82 11.53
N PHE A 946 -35.61 -4.78 10.24
CA PHE A 946 -34.23 -4.69 9.76
C PHE A 946 -33.52 -3.36 10.08
N PRO A 947 -34.18 -2.18 10.05
CA PRO A 947 -33.52 -0.92 10.46
C PRO A 947 -33.01 -0.95 11.90
N SER A 948 -33.80 -1.51 12.84
CA SER A 948 -33.38 -1.68 14.23
C SER A 948 -32.18 -2.63 14.33
N PHE A 949 -32.19 -3.71 13.54
CA PHE A 949 -31.06 -4.63 13.50
C PHE A 949 -29.78 -3.99 12.95
N LEU A 950 -29.87 -3.20 11.88
CA LEU A 950 -28.73 -2.45 11.35
C LEU A 950 -28.16 -1.46 12.38
N ASN A 951 -29.01 -0.76 13.13
CA ASN A 951 -28.58 0.11 14.22
C ASN A 951 -27.84 -0.68 15.31
N TYR A 952 -28.40 -1.83 15.73
CA TYR A 952 -27.76 -2.70 16.71
C TYR A 952 -26.37 -3.18 16.24
N LEU A 953 -26.22 -3.56 14.97
CA LEU A 953 -24.93 -3.95 14.40
C LEU A 953 -23.93 -2.78 14.40
N ASN A 954 -24.37 -1.57 14.08
CA ASN A 954 -23.54 -0.37 14.11
C ASN A 954 -23.07 0.00 15.52
N GLU A 955 -23.97 -0.05 16.51
CA GLU A 955 -23.64 0.17 17.92
C GLU A 955 -22.59 -0.83 18.43
N ASN A 956 -22.63 -2.06 17.91
CA ASN A 956 -21.72 -3.14 18.29
C ASN A 956 -20.58 -3.37 17.29
N LYS A 957 -20.32 -2.42 16.37
CA LYS A 957 -19.32 -2.58 15.28
C LYS A 957 -17.93 -2.99 15.78
N SER A 958 -17.55 -2.59 16.99
CA SER A 958 -16.28 -2.96 17.63
C SER A 958 -16.13 -4.46 17.95
N LYS A 959 -17.23 -5.22 17.97
CA LYS A 959 -17.24 -6.68 18.22
C LYS A 959 -17.00 -7.52 16.97
N PHE A 960 -17.04 -6.91 15.79
CA PHE A 960 -16.88 -7.60 14.53
C PHE A 960 -15.53 -7.24 13.89
N GLU A 961 -14.90 -8.20 13.21
CA GLU A 961 -13.82 -7.90 12.26
C GLU A 961 -14.42 -7.38 10.95
N ASP A 962 -15.48 -8.06 10.49
CA ASP A 962 -16.23 -7.67 9.30
C ASP A 962 -17.72 -8.05 9.39
N ILE A 963 -18.58 -7.32 8.67
CA ILE A 963 -20.02 -7.60 8.57
C ILE A 963 -20.38 -7.59 7.09
N LEU A 964 -20.79 -8.73 6.57
CA LEU A 964 -21.11 -8.96 5.16
C LEU A 964 -22.59 -9.25 4.95
N PHE A 965 -23.16 -8.70 3.88
CA PHE A 965 -24.53 -9.00 3.45
C PHE A 965 -24.52 -9.79 2.13
N ASP A 966 -25.24 -10.92 2.08
CA ASP A 966 -25.41 -11.79 0.91
C ASP A 966 -26.91 -11.87 0.57
N ASN A 967 -27.25 -11.67 -0.69
CA ASN A 967 -28.58 -11.68 -1.26
C ASN A 967 -29.52 -10.57 -0.75
N PHE A 968 -28.98 -9.44 -0.28
CA PHE A 968 -29.76 -8.27 0.15
C PHE A 968 -29.84 -7.19 -0.94
N PRO A 969 -31.04 -6.66 -1.24
CA PRO A 969 -31.16 -5.46 -2.07
C PRO A 969 -30.37 -4.29 -1.46
N TYR A 970 -29.54 -3.62 -2.27
CA TYR A 970 -28.64 -2.57 -1.77
C TYR A 970 -29.36 -1.37 -1.16
N CYS A 971 -30.59 -1.10 -1.57
CA CYS A 971 -31.41 -0.06 -0.95
C CYS A 971 -31.76 -0.34 0.52
N ILE A 972 -31.66 -1.59 0.97
CA ILE A 972 -31.92 -2.01 2.36
C ILE A 972 -30.67 -1.85 3.22
N ILE A 973 -29.49 -2.06 2.65
CA ILE A 973 -28.20 -2.05 3.37
C ILE A 973 -27.34 -0.81 3.06
N LYS A 974 -27.92 0.21 2.41
CA LYS A 974 -27.23 1.40 1.90
C LYS A 974 -26.44 2.20 2.95
N ASP A 975 -26.84 2.10 4.21
CA ASP A 975 -26.26 2.86 5.33
C ASP A 975 -25.09 2.10 6.00
N PHE A 976 -24.86 0.84 5.61
CA PHE A 976 -23.64 0.10 5.88
C PHE A 976 -22.70 0.31 4.68
N GLU A 977 -21.58 1.02 4.87
CA GLU A 977 -20.50 1.18 3.88
C GLU A 977 -20.30 -0.14 3.12
N ILE A 978 -20.32 -0.09 1.78
CA ILE A 978 -20.64 -1.22 0.88
C ILE A 978 -19.89 -2.53 1.25
N ASN A 979 -20.54 -3.33 2.09
CA ASN A 979 -20.12 -4.66 2.51
C ASN A 979 -21.03 -5.75 1.91
N SER A 980 -21.56 -5.54 0.71
CA SER A 980 -22.18 -6.62 -0.05
C SER A 980 -21.11 -7.66 -0.39
N ARG A 981 -21.38 -8.92 -0.07
CA ARG A 981 -20.54 -10.05 -0.43
C ARG A 981 -20.41 -10.16 -1.94
N GLU A 982 -21.49 -10.01 -2.69
CA GLU A 982 -21.48 -10.13 -4.15
C GLU A 982 -20.66 -9.04 -4.80
N LEU A 983 -20.78 -7.78 -4.33
CA LEU A 983 -19.91 -6.72 -4.79
C LEU A 983 -18.47 -7.02 -4.46
N ARG A 984 -18.16 -7.44 -3.22
CA ARG A 984 -16.80 -7.79 -2.82
C ARG A 984 -16.21 -8.91 -3.67
N ASP A 985 -16.99 -9.93 -3.96
CA ASP A 985 -16.54 -11.08 -4.75
C ASP A 985 -16.38 -10.69 -6.24
N ILE A 986 -17.27 -9.85 -6.80
CA ILE A 986 -17.11 -9.26 -8.15
C ILE A 986 -15.82 -8.43 -8.22
N ILE A 987 -15.61 -7.59 -7.20
CA ILE A 987 -14.44 -6.72 -7.04
C ILE A 987 -13.14 -7.53 -7.00
N ARG A 988 -13.13 -8.63 -6.24
CA ARG A 988 -11.97 -9.53 -6.09
C ARG A 988 -11.80 -10.47 -7.27
N ARG A 989 -12.69 -10.44 -8.26
CA ARG A 989 -12.78 -11.42 -9.36
C ARG A 989 -12.80 -12.85 -8.85
N THR A 990 -13.38 -13.05 -7.66
CA THR A 990 -13.42 -14.36 -7.01
C THR A 990 -14.21 -15.30 -7.90
N SER A 991 -13.58 -16.40 -8.28
CA SER A 991 -14.24 -17.49 -9.00
C SER A 991 -14.35 -18.65 -8.04
N TYR A 992 -15.56 -19.20 -7.94
CA TYR A 992 -15.81 -20.38 -7.14
C TYR A 992 -15.73 -21.60 -8.06
N LEU A 993 -14.94 -22.59 -7.64
CA LEU A 993 -14.91 -23.92 -8.25
C LEU A 993 -15.71 -24.84 -7.33
N ASP A 994 -16.87 -25.29 -7.79
CA ASP A 994 -17.65 -26.32 -7.09
C ASP A 994 -17.34 -27.68 -7.69
N ASP A 995 -16.67 -28.53 -6.90
CA ASP A 995 -16.38 -29.91 -7.26
C ASP A 995 -17.19 -30.92 -6.44
N ASN A 996 -18.38 -30.51 -5.98
CA ASN A 996 -19.36 -31.43 -5.41
C ASN A 996 -19.64 -32.58 -6.42
N PRO A 997 -19.48 -33.86 -6.03
CA PRO A 997 -19.71 -35.01 -6.91
C PRO A 997 -21.10 -35.01 -7.58
N HIS A 998 -22.09 -34.42 -6.91
CA HIS A 998 -23.47 -34.37 -7.38
C HIS A 998 -23.79 -33.13 -8.23
N THR A 999 -22.95 -32.09 -8.20
CA THR A 999 -23.22 -30.80 -8.86
C THR A 999 -21.94 -30.06 -9.29
N LYS A 1000 -21.15 -30.65 -10.20
CA LYS A 1000 -19.93 -29.99 -10.73
C LYS A 1000 -20.27 -28.76 -11.58
N ARG A 1001 -19.90 -27.56 -11.12
CA ARG A 1001 -20.13 -26.29 -11.84
C ARG A 1001 -19.04 -25.26 -11.53
N GLN A 1002 -18.52 -24.60 -12.56
CA GLN A 1002 -17.78 -23.34 -12.40
C GLN A 1002 -18.76 -22.19 -12.57
N THR A 1003 -18.90 -21.34 -11.56
CA THR A 1003 -19.86 -20.23 -11.59
C THR A 1003 -19.15 -18.91 -11.41
N LYS A 1004 -19.33 -17.98 -12.35
CA LYS A 1004 -18.95 -16.56 -12.16
C LYS A 1004 -20.07 -15.83 -11.46
N ILE A 1005 -19.75 -14.90 -10.57
CA ILE A 1005 -20.76 -14.18 -9.76
C ILE A 1005 -21.76 -13.40 -10.63
N LEU A 1006 -21.34 -12.91 -11.80
CA LEU A 1006 -22.23 -12.24 -12.77
C LEU A 1006 -23.30 -13.19 -13.34
N ASP A 1007 -23.04 -14.49 -13.42
CA ASP A 1007 -24.01 -15.47 -13.93
C ASP A 1007 -25.08 -15.80 -12.89
N ILE A 1008 -24.79 -15.61 -11.60
CA ILE A 1008 -25.77 -15.80 -10.50
C ILE A 1008 -26.95 -14.84 -10.67
N PHE A 1009 -26.71 -13.61 -11.16
CA PHE A 1009 -27.76 -12.61 -11.32
C PHE A 1009 -28.67 -12.80 -12.54
N LYS A 1010 -28.27 -13.65 -13.51
CA LYS A 1010 -29.06 -13.89 -14.74
C LYS A 1010 -30.30 -14.74 -14.49
N ASN A 1011 -30.30 -15.55 -13.44
CA ASN A 1011 -31.37 -16.53 -13.15
C ASN A 1011 -32.53 -15.95 -12.32
N TYR A 1012 -32.53 -14.65 -12.04
CA TYR A 1012 -33.43 -14.02 -11.09
C TYR A 1012 -34.45 -13.09 -11.76
N THR A 1013 -35.74 -13.32 -11.51
CA THR A 1013 -36.81 -12.43 -12.00
C THR A 1013 -37.08 -11.32 -10.98
N LYS A 1014 -36.46 -10.15 -11.20
CA LYS A 1014 -36.64 -8.96 -10.36
C LYS A 1014 -38.02 -8.33 -10.54
N SER A 1015 -38.51 -7.65 -9.50
CA SER A 1015 -39.73 -6.85 -9.58
C SER A 1015 -39.60 -5.75 -10.63
N LYS A 1016 -40.72 -5.31 -11.22
CA LYS A 1016 -40.74 -4.22 -12.23
C LYS A 1016 -40.01 -2.97 -11.74
N VAL A 1017 -40.19 -2.68 -10.45
CA VAL A 1017 -39.57 -1.58 -9.74
C VAL A 1017 -38.03 -1.69 -9.68
N CYS A 1018 -37.50 -2.90 -9.51
CA CYS A 1018 -36.05 -3.15 -9.54
C CYS A 1018 -35.47 -3.24 -10.96
N GLN A 1019 -36.26 -3.67 -11.94
CA GLN A 1019 -35.86 -3.67 -13.35
C GLN A 1019 -35.59 -2.25 -13.87
N GLU A 1020 -36.34 -1.27 -13.37
CA GLU A 1020 -36.16 0.17 -13.68
C GLU A 1020 -35.09 0.86 -12.79
N CYS A 1021 -34.46 0.15 -11.86
CA CYS A 1021 -33.51 0.71 -10.89
C CYS A 1021 -32.09 0.87 -11.47
N LEU A 1022 -31.38 1.93 -11.09
CA LEU A 1022 -29.98 2.18 -11.47
C LEU A 1022 -29.02 1.04 -11.11
N TYR A 1023 -29.33 0.31 -10.05
CA TYR A 1023 -28.50 -0.76 -9.51
C TYR A 1023 -28.90 -2.16 -10.03
N ASN A 1024 -29.81 -2.25 -11.02
CA ASN A 1024 -30.41 -3.50 -11.49
C ASN A 1024 -29.39 -4.57 -11.89
N VAL A 1025 -28.26 -4.24 -12.51
CA VAL A 1025 -27.35 -5.27 -13.06
C VAL A 1025 -26.59 -6.04 -11.98
N PHE A 1026 -26.27 -5.41 -10.84
CA PHE A 1026 -25.40 -5.99 -9.82
C PHE A 1026 -26.07 -6.14 -8.45
N CYS A 1027 -27.23 -5.51 -8.23
CA CYS A 1027 -27.99 -5.68 -7.01
C CYS A 1027 -28.85 -6.94 -7.15
N PRO A 1028 -28.95 -7.81 -6.13
CA PRO A 1028 -29.88 -8.94 -6.17
C PRO A 1028 -31.34 -8.47 -6.36
N GLY A 1029 -31.67 -7.25 -5.91
CA GLY A 1029 -32.95 -6.59 -6.14
C GLY A 1029 -34.11 -7.24 -5.38
N ASN A 1030 -35.30 -6.63 -5.44
CA ASN A 1030 -36.52 -7.24 -4.93
C ASN A 1030 -37.07 -8.22 -5.97
N TRP A 1031 -37.69 -9.30 -5.49
CA TRP A 1031 -38.20 -10.39 -6.30
C TRP A 1031 -39.61 -10.11 -6.82
N LYS A 1032 -39.98 -10.66 -7.98
CA LYS A 1032 -41.29 -10.42 -8.62
C LYS A 1032 -42.47 -10.99 -7.83
N GLU A 1033 -42.26 -12.04 -7.05
CA GLU A 1033 -43.31 -12.76 -6.29
C GLU A 1033 -43.47 -12.28 -4.83
N SER A 1034 -42.60 -11.39 -4.33
CA SER A 1034 -42.89 -10.65 -3.11
C SER A 1034 -43.86 -9.52 -3.45
N ASN A 1035 -45.14 -9.69 -3.19
CA ASN A 1035 -46.22 -8.70 -3.41
C ASN A 1035 -46.10 -7.43 -2.54
N LEU A 1036 -44.90 -6.88 -2.37
CA LEU A 1036 -44.64 -5.80 -1.43
C LEU A 1036 -43.51 -4.88 -1.92
N ASP A 1037 -43.87 -3.64 -2.20
CA ASP A 1037 -42.97 -2.52 -2.47
C ASP A 1037 -42.03 -2.28 -1.28
N LEU A 1038 -40.81 -2.85 -1.29
CA LEU A 1038 -39.70 -2.36 -0.44
C LEU A 1038 -39.30 -0.95 -0.93
N TYR A 1039 -39.00 -0.05 0.00
CA TYR A 1039 -38.87 1.41 -0.16
C TYR A 1039 -38.26 1.93 -1.48
N LEU A 1040 -38.70 3.14 -1.85
CA LEU A 1040 -38.36 3.97 -3.02
C LEU A 1040 -37.00 3.64 -3.65
N PRO A 1041 -36.97 2.92 -4.80
CA PRO A 1041 -35.78 2.93 -5.64
C PRO A 1041 -35.47 4.37 -6.00
N VAL A 1042 -34.21 4.63 -6.34
CA VAL A 1042 -33.86 5.82 -7.10
C VAL A 1042 -34.53 5.68 -8.48
N ARG A 1043 -35.78 6.16 -8.57
CA ARG A 1043 -36.63 6.17 -9.76
C ARG A 1043 -36.40 7.47 -10.52
N LEU A 1044 -36.53 7.43 -11.85
CA LEU A 1044 -36.80 8.64 -12.64
C LEU A 1044 -38.17 9.19 -12.21
N SER A 1045 -38.31 10.50 -12.10
CA SER A 1045 -39.52 11.14 -11.59
C SER A 1045 -40.72 10.99 -12.55
N LYS A 1046 -41.94 11.06 -12.00
CA LYS A 1046 -43.19 10.91 -12.76
C LYS A 1046 -43.36 12.04 -13.81
N LYS A 1047 -42.88 13.25 -13.47
CA LYS A 1047 -42.85 14.44 -14.34
C LYS A 1047 -41.95 14.27 -15.58
N GLU A 1048 -40.90 13.44 -15.47
CA GLU A 1048 -40.02 13.10 -16.60
C GLU A 1048 -40.63 12.04 -17.54
N LYS A 1049 -41.69 11.33 -17.12
CA LYS A 1049 -42.32 10.27 -17.90
C LYS A 1049 -43.60 10.71 -18.64
N GLU A 1050 -44.38 11.67 -18.12
CA GLU A 1050 -45.76 11.91 -18.60
C GLU A 1050 -45.96 13.19 -19.43
N ASP A 1051 -45.24 14.30 -19.20
CA ASP A 1051 -45.79 15.61 -19.58
C ASP A 1051 -45.59 16.08 -21.03
N LYS A 1052 -44.64 15.55 -21.84
CA LYS A 1052 -44.28 16.09 -23.19
C LYS A 1052 -44.46 17.63 -23.30
N LEU A 1053 -44.09 18.38 -22.26
CA LEU A 1053 -44.28 19.82 -22.18
C LEU A 1053 -43.09 20.49 -22.85
N PHE A 1054 -43.37 21.37 -23.81
CA PHE A 1054 -42.33 22.06 -24.55
C PHE A 1054 -42.17 23.47 -23.99
N TYR A 1055 -41.05 23.66 -23.30
CA TYR A 1055 -40.68 24.96 -22.74
C TYR A 1055 -39.98 25.81 -23.79
N PHE A 1056 -40.67 26.86 -24.26
CA PHE A 1056 -40.13 27.77 -25.26
C PHE A 1056 -39.33 28.86 -24.57
N LYS A 1057 -38.02 28.60 -24.48
CA LYS A 1057 -37.02 29.41 -23.77
C LYS A 1057 -37.05 30.91 -24.14
N LYS A 1058 -37.48 31.26 -25.36
CA LYS A 1058 -37.50 32.64 -25.87
C LYS A 1058 -38.66 33.48 -25.32
N VAL A 1059 -39.79 32.85 -24.99
CA VAL A 1059 -40.98 33.51 -24.42
C VAL A 1059 -41.20 33.15 -22.96
N ASN A 1060 -40.30 32.37 -22.38
CA ASN A 1060 -40.30 31.93 -20.98
C ASN A 1060 -41.65 31.34 -20.54
N LYS A 1061 -42.30 30.59 -21.44
CA LYS A 1061 -43.60 29.97 -21.21
C LYS A 1061 -43.56 28.52 -21.69
N THR A 1062 -44.29 27.67 -20.98
CA THR A 1062 -44.41 26.25 -21.31
C THR A 1062 -45.75 26.04 -21.99
N TYR A 1063 -45.75 25.29 -23.09
CA TYR A 1063 -46.97 24.93 -23.80
C TYR A 1063 -47.07 23.41 -23.91
N SER A 1064 -48.29 22.91 -23.79
CA SER A 1064 -48.67 21.55 -24.18
C SER A 1064 -48.74 21.42 -25.70
N ILE A 1065 -48.77 20.18 -26.20
CA ILE A 1065 -48.85 19.90 -27.64
C ILE A 1065 -50.15 20.43 -28.26
N ASP A 1066 -51.25 20.44 -27.51
CA ASP A 1066 -52.55 20.97 -27.96
C ASP A 1066 -52.55 22.50 -28.02
N GLU A 1067 -51.91 23.16 -27.05
CA GLU A 1067 -51.73 24.62 -27.07
C GLU A 1067 -50.81 25.05 -28.21
N LEU A 1068 -49.77 24.27 -28.49
CA LEU A 1068 -48.90 24.51 -29.64
C LEU A 1068 -49.65 24.29 -30.94
N SER A 1069 -50.42 23.21 -31.06
CA SER A 1069 -51.18 22.90 -32.28
C SER A 1069 -52.18 24.02 -32.61
N LYS A 1070 -52.87 24.58 -31.61
CA LYS A 1070 -53.72 25.78 -31.78
C LYS A 1070 -52.95 27.03 -32.17
N LEU A 1071 -51.74 27.22 -31.64
CA LEU A 1071 -50.88 28.34 -32.00
C LEU A 1071 -50.31 28.21 -33.44
N ALA A 1072 -50.19 26.99 -33.96
CA ALA A 1072 -49.71 26.71 -35.31
C ALA A 1072 -50.80 26.65 -36.38
N GLU A 1073 -52.06 26.47 -35.99
CA GLU A 1073 -53.22 26.33 -36.88
C GLU A 1073 -53.37 27.49 -37.90
N PRO A 1074 -53.22 28.78 -37.53
CA PRO A 1074 -53.31 29.89 -38.49
C PRO A 1074 -52.17 29.89 -39.52
N TYR A 1075 -51.05 29.24 -39.17
CA TYR A 1075 -49.84 29.17 -39.98
C TYR A 1075 -49.74 27.87 -40.79
N LYS A 1076 -50.76 26.99 -40.71
CA LYS A 1076 -50.81 25.67 -41.34
C LYS A 1076 -49.57 24.82 -41.06
N LEU A 1077 -48.99 24.99 -39.88
CA LEU A 1077 -47.84 24.20 -39.45
C LEU A 1077 -48.33 22.92 -38.78
N ASN A 1078 -47.86 21.77 -39.24
CA ASN A 1078 -48.15 20.49 -38.62
C ASN A 1078 -47.15 20.28 -37.48
N ILE A 1079 -47.65 20.31 -36.24
CA ILE A 1079 -46.83 20.24 -35.01
C ILE A 1079 -46.56 18.82 -34.55
#